data_AF-A0A8U0TXE3-F1
#
_entry.id   AF-A0A8U0TXE3-F1
#
_cell.length_a   1.000
_cell.length_b   1.000
_cell.length_c   1.000
_cell.angle_alpha   90.00
_cell.angle_beta   90.00
_cell.angle_gamma   90.00
#
_symmetry.space_group_name_H-M   'P 1'
#
loop_
_entity.id
_entity.type
_entity.pdbx_description
1 polymer ?
#
loop_
_entity_poly.entity_id
_entity_poly.type
_entity_poly.pdbx_seq_one_letter_code
_entity_poly.pdbx_strand_id
1 'polypeptide(L)'
;MADFGVEELKRLEYLSLVSKVCTELDNHLGICEKDLAEFVICLAEKKPTFDGFKSLLLKNGADFTDSLISNLLRLIQTMRPSKESASKASEPVVKQSEKDKLKEMFPGLCRPDNPAPIPLEEDDVRVADAAMKELEMFMPSVSGTNSTSRLDNKRQRSRSRSRDRKRRSRSPSCDRERDRDFKRGRKRVSRWSDRSPSPTRDRDFEVGSDRYKDKHVDRPPPEEPAVGDIFNGKVTSILQFGCFVQLEGLRKRWEGLVHISELRKEGRVANVADVVQKGQRVKIKVLSFTGSKTSLSMKDVDQETGEDLNPNRRRNLGPDGGEEKIMRNPDRPTDLNLGHAPELEDDTLERKRLTKISDLEKWEINQMIAANVLSKEEFPDFDEETGILPKIDDEEDQDLEIELVEEEPPFLRGHTKQSMDMSPVKIVKNPDGSLSQAAMMQSALAKERREVKQAQRMAEMDCIPIGLNKHWVDPLPDFDGRQIAANMRGIGMMPDGVPEWKKHAFGGNQASYGKKTAMSILEQRESLPIYKLKEQLIQAVHDNQILIVVGETGSGKTTQITQYLAESGYSTRGKIGCTQPRRVAAMSVAKRVSEEYGCCLGQEVGYTIRFEDCTSPETVIKYMTHGMLQRECLIDPDMGQYTIIMLDEAHERTIHTDVLFGLLKKTVKKRPDMKLIVSSATLDAVKFSQYFFEAPIFTIPGRTFPVEVLYCKEPETDYLDASLITVMQIHLTEPPGDVLVFLTGQEEIDTACEILYERMKSLGPEVPELIILPVYSALPSEMQTRIFDPAPPGSRKVIIATNIAETSLTIDGIYYVVDPGFVKQNVYNSKTGVDQLVVTPISQAQAKQRSGRAGRTGPGKCYRLFTERAYRDEMLTSNVPEIQRTNLASTMLSLKAMGINDLLSFDFMDAPPMETMITAMEMLYTLGALDDEGLLTRLGRRVRWSMEQQAIYSIY
;
A
#
# COMPACT_ATOMS: atom_id res chain seq x y z
N MET A 1 -26.31 23.54 5.42
CA MET A 1 -25.24 22.62 4.95
C MET A 1 -25.18 22.62 3.43
N ALA A 2 -26.27 22.32 2.71
CA ALA A 2 -26.27 22.31 1.24
C ALA A 2 -25.61 23.52 0.55
N ASP A 3 -25.92 24.76 0.98
CA ASP A 3 -25.41 25.97 0.32
C ASP A 3 -23.87 26.11 0.33
N PHE A 4 -23.18 25.55 1.34
CA PHE A 4 -21.71 25.60 1.42
C PHE A 4 -21.05 24.83 0.27
N GLY A 5 -21.58 23.65 -0.07
CA GLY A 5 -21.04 22.83 -1.17
C GLY A 5 -21.23 23.47 -2.55
N VAL A 6 -22.26 24.30 -2.73
CA VAL A 6 -22.53 25.00 -4.00
C VAL A 6 -21.52 26.12 -4.24
N GLU A 7 -21.10 26.83 -3.19
CA GLU A 7 -20.06 27.86 -3.28
C GLU A 7 -18.68 27.23 -3.54
N GLU A 8 -18.42 26.09 -2.93
CA GLU A 8 -17.17 25.33 -3.08
C GLU A 8 -17.04 24.67 -4.47
N LEU A 9 -18.13 24.10 -5.02
CA LEU A 9 -18.19 23.61 -6.39
C LEU A 9 -17.89 24.72 -7.42
N LYS A 10 -18.53 25.89 -7.30
CA LYS A 10 -18.26 27.04 -8.19
C LYS A 10 -16.80 27.50 -8.11
N ARG A 11 -16.18 27.40 -6.93
CA ARG A 11 -14.76 27.72 -6.73
C ARG A 11 -13.85 26.69 -7.42
N LEU A 12 -14.19 25.40 -7.38
CA LEU A 12 -13.48 24.33 -8.09
C LEU A 12 -13.63 24.46 -9.62
N GLU A 13 -14.83 24.78 -10.11
CA GLU A 13 -15.08 25.10 -11.52
C GLU A 13 -14.23 26.28 -12.00
N TYR A 14 -14.18 27.37 -11.22
CA TYR A 14 -13.34 28.53 -11.53
C TYR A 14 -11.85 28.18 -11.55
N LEU A 15 -11.36 27.40 -10.59
CA LEU A 15 -9.95 26.94 -10.57
C LEU A 15 -9.62 26.04 -11.77
N SER A 16 -10.55 25.18 -12.20
CA SER A 16 -10.44 24.37 -13.42
C SER A 16 -10.38 25.23 -14.70
N LEU A 17 -11.18 26.30 -14.77
CA LEU A 17 -11.09 27.29 -15.85
C LEU A 17 -9.74 28.02 -15.86
N VAL A 18 -9.27 28.51 -14.71
CA VAL A 18 -7.97 29.20 -14.58
C VAL A 18 -6.82 28.27 -14.99
N SER A 19 -6.83 27.01 -14.56
CA SER A 19 -5.81 26.02 -14.93
C SER A 19 -5.76 25.77 -16.44
N LYS A 20 -6.91 25.67 -17.11
CA LYS A 20 -6.98 25.47 -18.57
C LYS A 20 -6.59 26.71 -19.37
N VAL A 21 -6.96 27.92 -18.92
CA VAL A 21 -6.46 29.18 -19.51
C VAL A 21 -4.95 29.28 -19.36
N CYS A 22 -4.39 28.91 -18.20
CA CYS A 22 -2.95 28.86 -17.97
C CYS A 22 -2.27 27.88 -18.94
N THR A 23 -2.86 26.70 -19.16
CA THR A 23 -2.34 25.68 -20.08
C THR A 23 -2.34 26.17 -21.55
N GLU A 24 -3.38 26.86 -22.01
CA GLU A 24 -3.41 27.45 -23.36
C GLU A 24 -2.38 28.58 -23.53
N LEU A 25 -2.15 29.39 -22.48
CA LEU A 25 -1.11 30.43 -22.49
C LEU A 25 0.30 29.81 -22.48
N ASP A 26 0.53 28.73 -21.74
CA ASP A 26 1.79 28.01 -21.72
C ASP A 26 2.08 27.34 -23.08
N ASN A 27 1.10 26.63 -23.64
CA ASN A 27 1.19 25.99 -24.98
C ASN A 27 1.53 26.97 -26.12
N HIS A 28 1.12 28.24 -26.02
CA HIS A 28 1.28 29.23 -27.09
C HIS A 28 2.33 30.32 -26.82
N LEU A 29 2.72 30.56 -25.57
CA LEU A 29 3.62 31.65 -25.17
C LEU A 29 4.73 31.21 -24.19
N GLY A 30 4.64 30.03 -23.58
CA GLY A 30 5.54 29.56 -22.53
C GLY A 30 5.40 30.32 -21.20
N ILE A 31 4.19 30.83 -20.90
CA ILE A 31 3.91 31.65 -19.71
C ILE A 31 2.87 30.95 -18.82
N CYS A 32 3.35 30.22 -17.81
CA CYS A 32 2.53 29.53 -16.82
C CYS A 32 2.19 30.42 -15.60
N GLU A 33 1.70 31.64 -15.82
CA GLU A 33 1.33 32.59 -14.74
C GLU A 33 -0.17 32.57 -14.42
N LYS A 34 -0.50 32.17 -13.18
CA LYS A 34 -1.89 32.11 -12.68
C LYS A 34 -2.58 33.48 -12.68
N ASP A 35 -1.88 34.52 -12.24
CA ASP A 35 -2.45 35.87 -12.10
C ASP A 35 -2.76 36.49 -13.48
N LEU A 36 -1.94 36.16 -14.50
CA LEU A 36 -2.19 36.50 -15.90
C LEU A 36 -3.44 35.78 -16.43
N ALA A 37 -3.61 34.49 -16.13
CA ALA A 37 -4.81 33.74 -16.51
C ALA A 37 -6.09 34.32 -15.88
N GLU A 38 -6.07 34.65 -14.59
CA GLU A 38 -7.19 35.31 -13.90
C GLU A 38 -7.47 36.72 -14.47
N PHE A 39 -6.44 37.48 -14.84
CA PHE A 39 -6.58 38.77 -15.51
C PHE A 39 -7.19 38.66 -16.92
N VAL A 40 -6.77 37.69 -17.73
CA VAL A 40 -7.33 37.42 -19.07
C VAL A 40 -8.81 37.03 -18.98
N ILE A 41 -9.18 36.18 -18.00
CA ILE A 41 -10.60 35.87 -17.70
C ILE A 41 -11.37 37.15 -17.33
N CYS A 42 -10.80 38.00 -16.48
CA CYS A 42 -11.39 39.30 -16.10
C CYS A 42 -11.50 40.31 -17.27
N LEU A 43 -10.73 40.18 -18.34
CA LEU A 43 -10.89 40.97 -19.57
C LEU A 43 -12.03 40.43 -20.44
N ALA A 44 -12.15 39.11 -20.57
CA ALA A 44 -13.26 38.47 -21.28
C ALA A 44 -14.61 38.74 -20.59
N GLU A 45 -14.67 38.80 -19.26
CA GLU A 45 -15.88 39.20 -18.52
C GLU A 45 -16.36 40.62 -18.90
N LYS A 46 -15.45 41.54 -19.23
CA LYS A 46 -15.77 42.95 -19.52
C LYS A 46 -16.30 43.18 -20.93
N LYS A 47 -15.91 42.35 -21.90
CA LYS A 47 -16.42 42.35 -23.28
C LYS A 47 -16.41 40.92 -23.86
N PRO A 48 -17.56 40.23 -23.91
CA PRO A 48 -17.64 38.85 -24.40
C PRO A 48 -17.65 38.72 -25.94
N THR A 49 -17.55 39.82 -26.69
CA THR A 49 -17.45 39.80 -28.16
C THR A 49 -15.99 39.76 -28.60
N PHE A 50 -15.69 39.01 -29.68
CA PHE A 50 -14.33 38.81 -30.19
C PHE A 50 -13.56 40.13 -30.41
N ASP A 51 -14.10 41.06 -31.19
CA ASP A 51 -13.48 42.36 -31.45
C ASP A 51 -13.31 43.20 -30.17
N GLY A 52 -14.25 43.05 -29.23
CA GLY A 52 -14.23 43.70 -27.93
C GLY A 52 -13.12 43.19 -27.02
N PHE A 53 -12.91 41.88 -27.00
CA PHE A 53 -11.86 41.20 -26.25
C PHE A 53 -10.47 41.46 -26.87
N LYS A 54 -10.33 41.30 -28.20
CA LYS A 54 -9.12 41.65 -28.96
C LYS A 54 -8.70 43.11 -28.73
N SER A 55 -9.64 44.05 -28.78
CA SER A 55 -9.39 45.47 -28.49
C SER A 55 -8.95 45.74 -27.04
N LEU A 56 -9.35 44.89 -26.07
CA LEU A 56 -8.91 45.00 -24.69
C LEU A 56 -7.53 44.37 -24.47
N LEU A 57 -7.22 43.25 -25.10
CA LEU A 57 -5.89 42.62 -25.04
C LEU A 57 -4.82 43.56 -25.60
N LEU A 58 -5.04 44.06 -26.82
CA LEU A 58 -4.15 45.03 -27.48
C LEU A 58 -3.96 46.31 -26.63
N LYS A 59 -5.03 46.82 -26.00
CA LYS A 59 -4.93 48.00 -25.12
C LYS A 59 -4.12 47.76 -23.84
N ASN A 60 -4.00 46.52 -23.38
CA ASN A 60 -3.18 46.14 -22.23
C ASN A 60 -1.79 45.58 -22.66
N GLY A 61 -1.40 45.72 -23.93
CA GLY A 61 -0.08 45.29 -24.43
C GLY A 61 0.04 43.82 -24.79
N ALA A 62 -1.06 43.05 -24.80
CA ALA A 62 -1.09 41.65 -25.21
C ALA A 62 -1.41 41.53 -26.70
N ASP A 63 -0.37 41.29 -27.52
CA ASP A 63 -0.51 41.02 -28.96
C ASP A 63 -0.59 39.49 -29.19
N PHE A 64 -1.80 38.95 -29.06
CA PHE A 64 -2.09 37.52 -29.22
C PHE A 64 -2.61 37.21 -30.63
N THR A 65 -2.31 36.02 -31.15
CA THR A 65 -2.82 35.57 -32.45
C THR A 65 -4.34 35.41 -32.42
N ASP A 66 -5.01 35.72 -33.54
CA ASP A 66 -6.49 35.67 -33.62
C ASP A 66 -7.07 34.28 -33.35
N SER A 67 -6.31 33.22 -33.64
CA SER A 67 -6.63 31.84 -33.24
C SER A 67 -6.60 31.65 -31.72
N LEU A 68 -5.56 32.11 -31.03
CA LEU A 68 -5.45 32.06 -29.57
C LEU A 68 -6.55 32.90 -28.90
N ILE A 69 -6.81 34.11 -29.39
CA ILE A 69 -7.90 34.97 -28.88
C ILE A 69 -9.26 34.26 -29.01
N SER A 70 -9.51 33.58 -30.14
CA SER A 70 -10.74 32.84 -30.38
C SER A 70 -10.86 31.61 -29.47
N ASN A 71 -9.78 30.83 -29.32
CA ASN A 71 -9.73 29.66 -28.43
C ASN A 71 -9.96 30.06 -26.97
N LEU A 72 -9.23 31.07 -26.46
CA LEU A 72 -9.38 31.58 -25.11
C LEU A 72 -10.81 32.08 -24.84
N LEU A 73 -11.38 32.87 -25.77
CA LEU A 73 -12.75 33.37 -25.61
C LEU A 73 -13.78 32.23 -25.60
N ARG A 74 -13.63 31.23 -26.48
CA ARG A 74 -14.48 30.04 -26.53
C ARG A 74 -14.37 29.22 -25.25
N LEU A 75 -13.17 29.00 -24.74
CA LEU A 75 -12.88 28.22 -23.53
C LEU A 75 -13.46 28.90 -22.28
N ILE A 76 -13.34 30.23 -22.18
CA ILE A 76 -13.93 31.04 -21.11
C ILE A 76 -15.46 31.09 -21.20
N GLN A 77 -16.04 31.05 -22.40
CA GLN A 77 -17.49 31.01 -22.59
C GLN A 77 -18.11 29.63 -22.28
N THR A 78 -17.41 28.52 -22.57
CA THR A 78 -17.98 27.16 -22.43
C THR A 78 -17.88 26.57 -21.02
N MET A 79 -16.90 26.98 -20.20
CA MET A 79 -16.69 26.42 -18.85
C MET A 79 -17.02 27.38 -17.70
N ARG A 80 -17.84 28.40 -17.96
CA ARG A 80 -18.26 29.37 -16.93
C ARG A 80 -19.67 29.03 -16.42
N PRO A 81 -19.87 28.90 -15.09
CA PRO A 81 -21.21 28.73 -14.53
C PRO A 81 -22.08 29.96 -14.85
N SER A 82 -23.36 29.73 -15.17
CA SER A 82 -24.29 30.79 -15.58
C SER A 82 -24.57 31.74 -14.42
N LYS A 83 -24.19 33.02 -14.55
CA LYS A 83 -24.66 34.09 -13.66
C LYS A 83 -26.14 34.37 -13.95
N GLU A 84 -27.01 34.14 -12.96
CA GLU A 84 -28.40 34.61 -13.02
C GLU A 84 -28.45 36.13 -13.25
N SER A 85 -29.37 36.59 -14.10
CA SER A 85 -29.33 37.94 -14.67
C SER A 85 -29.86 39.00 -13.70
N ALA A 86 -28.98 39.58 -12.89
CA ALA A 86 -29.30 40.64 -11.95
C ALA A 86 -29.56 42.01 -12.62
N SER A 87 -30.75 42.22 -13.23
CA SER A 87 -31.26 43.58 -13.52
C SER A 87 -32.77 43.67 -13.85
N LYS A 88 -33.61 43.80 -12.80
CA LYS A 88 -34.77 44.71 -12.77
C LYS A 88 -35.38 44.77 -11.37
N ALA A 89 -35.62 45.97 -10.85
CA ALA A 89 -36.18 46.19 -9.53
C ALA A 89 -37.54 46.91 -9.62
N SER A 90 -38.61 46.24 -9.21
CA SER A 90 -39.88 46.88 -8.80
C SER A 90 -40.86 45.87 -8.16
N GLU A 91 -40.90 45.87 -6.83
CA GLU A 91 -42.02 45.42 -5.98
C GLU A 91 -42.45 43.91 -6.00
N PRO A 92 -43.22 43.45 -4.99
CA PRO A 92 -43.07 42.08 -4.46
C PRO A 92 -44.22 41.13 -4.76
N VAL A 93 -44.01 39.80 -4.58
CA VAL A 93 -44.97 38.89 -3.90
C VAL A 93 -44.40 37.47 -3.68
N VAL A 94 -44.54 36.96 -2.45
CA VAL A 94 -44.69 35.54 -1.99
C VAL A 94 -43.65 34.47 -2.36
N LYS A 95 -43.30 33.63 -1.36
CA LYS A 95 -42.57 32.36 -1.51
C LYS A 95 -43.42 31.33 -2.28
N GLN A 96 -42.91 30.79 -3.39
CA GLN A 96 -43.50 29.60 -4.01
C GLN A 96 -43.31 28.35 -3.12
N SER A 97 -44.20 27.37 -3.31
CA SER A 97 -44.32 26.19 -2.45
C SER A 97 -43.77 24.93 -3.12
N GLU A 98 -43.41 23.92 -2.33
CA GLU A 98 -42.83 22.66 -2.82
C GLU A 98 -43.69 21.93 -3.87
N LYS A 99 -45.00 22.21 -3.89
CA LYS A 99 -45.93 21.68 -4.90
C LYS A 99 -45.59 22.10 -6.34
N ASP A 100 -44.93 23.24 -6.53
CA ASP A 100 -44.53 23.69 -7.87
C ASP A 100 -43.33 22.88 -8.38
N LYS A 101 -42.36 22.54 -7.50
CA LYS A 101 -41.23 21.64 -7.81
C LYS A 101 -41.68 20.21 -8.09
N LEU A 102 -42.63 19.70 -7.30
CA LEU A 102 -43.25 18.39 -7.53
C LEU A 102 -43.97 18.29 -8.88
N LYS A 103 -44.39 19.44 -9.44
CA LYS A 103 -45.06 19.54 -10.74
C LYS A 103 -44.11 19.36 -11.93
N GLU A 104 -42.85 19.78 -11.78
CA GLU A 104 -41.80 19.59 -12.79
C GLU A 104 -41.29 18.15 -12.80
N MET A 105 -41.16 17.51 -11.62
CA MET A 105 -40.64 16.14 -11.51
C MET A 105 -41.64 15.07 -11.98
N PHE A 106 -42.95 15.31 -11.88
CA PHE A 106 -43.98 14.30 -12.19
C PHE A 106 -45.09 14.82 -13.12
N PRO A 107 -44.77 15.20 -14.38
CA PRO A 107 -45.72 15.83 -15.30
C PRO A 107 -46.92 14.93 -15.66
N GLY A 108 -46.77 13.60 -15.63
CA GLY A 108 -47.86 12.65 -15.89
C GLY A 108 -48.98 12.71 -14.85
N LEU A 109 -48.65 12.97 -13.58
CA LEU A 109 -49.60 13.08 -12.46
C LEU A 109 -50.33 14.43 -12.40
N CYS A 110 -50.06 15.34 -13.34
CA CYS A 110 -50.64 16.69 -13.37
C CYS A 110 -51.46 16.99 -14.64
N ARG A 111 -51.81 15.98 -15.45
CA ARG A 111 -52.84 16.13 -16.49
C ARG A 111 -54.23 16.26 -15.84
N PRO A 112 -55.09 17.20 -16.28
CA PRO A 112 -56.47 17.25 -15.83
C PRO A 112 -57.31 16.17 -16.52
N ASP A 113 -58.22 15.54 -15.78
CA ASP A 113 -59.22 14.62 -16.34
C ASP A 113 -60.14 15.38 -17.31
N ASN A 114 -60.17 14.95 -18.57
CA ASN A 114 -61.07 15.51 -19.59
C ASN A 114 -62.29 14.58 -19.76
N PRO A 115 -63.52 14.97 -19.39
CA PRO A 115 -64.66 14.07 -19.28
C PRO A 115 -65.38 13.83 -20.63
N ALA A 116 -64.62 13.42 -21.65
CA ALA A 116 -65.15 13.06 -22.97
C ALA A 116 -64.41 11.81 -23.52
N PRO A 117 -65.13 10.74 -23.89
CA PRO A 117 -64.49 9.52 -24.39
C PRO A 117 -63.95 9.73 -25.81
N ILE A 118 -62.64 9.51 -25.98
CA ILE A 118 -62.05 9.24 -27.30
C ILE A 118 -62.16 7.72 -27.51
N PRO A 119 -62.67 7.23 -28.65
CA PRO A 119 -62.67 5.80 -28.95
C PRO A 119 -61.24 5.27 -29.02
N LEU A 120 -60.96 4.15 -28.34
CA LEU A 120 -59.78 3.34 -28.63
C LEU A 120 -60.10 2.46 -29.83
N GLU A 121 -59.14 2.32 -30.76
CA GLU A 121 -59.26 1.41 -31.89
C GLU A 121 -58.96 -0.04 -31.42
N GLU A 122 -59.62 -1.03 -32.02
CA GLU A 122 -59.63 -2.41 -31.49
C GLU A 122 -58.24 -3.08 -31.45
N ASP A 123 -57.28 -2.60 -32.25
CA ASP A 123 -55.96 -3.22 -32.37
C ASP A 123 -55.01 -2.83 -31.22
N ASP A 124 -55.13 -1.63 -30.63
CA ASP A 124 -54.35 -1.26 -29.43
C ASP A 124 -54.69 -2.17 -28.23
N VAL A 125 -55.97 -2.55 -28.10
CA VAL A 125 -56.43 -3.48 -27.06
C VAL A 125 -55.85 -4.88 -27.28
N ARG A 126 -55.79 -5.36 -28.53
CA ARG A 126 -55.18 -6.66 -28.88
C ARG A 126 -53.68 -6.68 -28.61
N VAL A 127 -52.96 -5.59 -28.87
CA VAL A 127 -51.51 -5.49 -28.59
C VAL A 127 -51.26 -5.51 -27.08
N ALA A 128 -52.08 -4.83 -26.29
CA ALA A 128 -52.00 -4.86 -24.83
C ALA A 128 -52.29 -6.26 -24.26
N ASP A 129 -53.37 -6.91 -24.69
CA ASP A 129 -53.73 -8.27 -24.24
C ASP A 129 -52.67 -9.31 -24.63
N ALA A 130 -52.05 -9.18 -25.80
CA ALA A 130 -50.96 -10.07 -26.23
C ALA A 130 -49.73 -9.93 -25.33
N ALA A 131 -49.28 -8.71 -25.06
CA ALA A 131 -48.10 -8.45 -24.21
C ALA A 131 -48.34 -8.86 -22.75
N MET A 132 -49.54 -8.60 -22.20
CA MET A 132 -49.91 -9.05 -20.86
C MET A 132 -49.91 -10.57 -20.73
N LYS A 133 -50.40 -11.27 -21.77
CA LYS A 133 -50.48 -12.73 -21.79
C LYS A 133 -49.11 -13.42 -21.92
N GLU A 134 -48.14 -12.80 -22.57
CA GLU A 134 -46.75 -13.28 -22.54
C GLU A 134 -46.12 -13.13 -21.15
N LEU A 135 -46.41 -12.05 -20.41
CA LEU A 135 -45.96 -11.89 -19.02
C LEU A 135 -46.64 -12.88 -18.04
N GLU A 136 -47.94 -13.11 -18.17
CA GLU A 136 -48.67 -14.06 -17.30
C GLU A 136 -48.17 -15.51 -17.44
N MET A 137 -47.52 -15.87 -18.54
CA MET A 137 -46.89 -17.19 -18.70
C MET A 137 -45.59 -17.39 -17.91
N PHE A 138 -45.00 -16.32 -17.34
CA PHE A 138 -43.68 -16.37 -16.68
C PHE A 138 -43.72 -16.26 -15.14
N MET A 139 -44.90 -16.21 -14.50
CA MET A 139 -45.02 -16.08 -13.04
C MET A 139 -45.93 -17.15 -12.38
N PRO A 140 -45.43 -17.89 -11.38
CA PRO A 140 -46.28 -18.69 -10.49
C PRO A 140 -47.20 -17.82 -9.61
N SER A 141 -48.44 -18.27 -9.45
CA SER A 141 -49.48 -17.72 -8.56
C SER A 141 -49.57 -18.56 -7.25
N VAL A 142 -50.32 -18.26 -6.17
CA VAL A 142 -51.36 -17.27 -5.76
C VAL A 142 -51.19 -17.05 -4.23
N SER A 143 -51.74 -16.07 -3.48
CA SER A 143 -52.70 -14.96 -3.70
C SER A 143 -52.27 -13.73 -2.85
N GLY A 144 -53.00 -12.91 -2.06
CA GLY A 144 -54.41 -12.80 -1.61
C GLY A 144 -54.54 -12.75 -0.06
N THR A 145 -55.51 -12.08 0.58
CA THR A 145 -56.57 -11.17 0.10
C THR A 145 -57.00 -10.13 1.15
N ASN A 146 -57.36 -8.90 0.73
CA ASN A 146 -58.47 -8.06 1.27
C ASN A 146 -58.40 -7.52 2.75
N SER A 147 -59.02 -6.39 3.15
CA SER A 147 -59.78 -5.33 2.44
C SER A 147 -60.17 -4.14 3.36
N THR A 148 -60.46 -2.94 2.78
CA THR A 148 -61.39 -1.86 3.25
C THR A 148 -61.11 -1.09 4.58
N SER A 149 -61.62 0.13 4.86
CA SER A 149 -62.13 1.28 4.05
C SER A 149 -62.53 2.50 4.95
N ARG A 150 -62.88 3.66 4.35
CA ARG A 150 -63.79 4.75 4.87
C ARG A 150 -63.30 5.64 6.04
N LEU A 151 -63.85 6.85 6.30
CA LEU A 151 -64.35 7.97 5.46
C LEU A 151 -64.56 9.27 6.31
N ASP A 152 -64.73 10.41 5.62
CA ASP A 152 -65.60 11.58 5.94
C ASP A 152 -65.28 12.73 6.97
N ASN A 153 -65.30 13.95 6.41
CA ASN A 153 -66.03 15.18 6.81
C ASN A 153 -65.58 16.24 7.87
N LYS A 154 -65.09 17.37 7.31
CA LYS A 154 -65.65 18.76 7.37
C LYS A 154 -65.65 19.60 8.69
N ARG A 155 -64.96 20.77 8.59
CA ARG A 155 -65.42 22.18 8.90
C ARG A 155 -65.81 22.52 10.37
N GLN A 156 -65.47 23.67 10.98
CA GLN A 156 -65.44 25.08 10.52
C GLN A 156 -64.60 26.02 11.44
N ARG A 157 -64.71 27.35 11.28
CA ARG A 157 -64.04 28.42 12.09
C ARG A 157 -64.81 28.67 13.44
N SER A 158 -64.47 29.54 14.42
CA SER A 158 -63.59 30.74 14.47
C SER A 158 -63.27 31.27 15.90
N ARG A 159 -62.21 32.09 16.03
CA ARG A 159 -62.01 33.28 16.92
C ARG A 159 -62.60 33.37 18.37
N SER A 160 -61.72 33.17 19.35
CA SER A 160 -61.31 34.13 20.42
C SER A 160 -62.21 34.56 21.62
N ARG A 161 -61.54 34.64 22.81
CA ARG A 161 -61.75 35.52 24.00
C ARG A 161 -62.77 35.16 25.13
N SER A 162 -62.20 34.59 26.21
CA SER A 162 -62.00 35.25 27.54
C SER A 162 -62.85 34.86 28.77
N ARG A 163 -62.22 35.06 29.95
CA ARG A 163 -62.75 35.16 31.35
C ARG A 163 -63.25 33.86 32.00
N ASP A 164 -62.49 33.37 33.00
CA ASP A 164 -62.72 33.49 34.47
C ASP A 164 -63.59 32.32 35.01
N ARG A 165 -63.39 31.72 36.20
CA ARG A 165 -62.58 32.08 37.38
C ARG A 165 -62.28 30.86 38.28
N LYS A 166 -61.06 30.82 38.86
CA LYS A 166 -60.67 30.61 40.30
C LYS A 166 -61.53 29.65 41.18
N ARG A 167 -60.99 28.88 42.14
CA ARG A 167 -59.82 29.05 43.04
C ARG A 167 -59.60 27.75 43.86
N ARG A 168 -58.41 27.31 44.26
CA ARG A 168 -57.59 27.63 45.48
C ARG A 168 -56.56 26.47 45.62
N SER A 169 -55.41 26.50 46.32
CA SER A 169 -54.46 27.52 46.82
C SER A 169 -53.33 26.76 47.56
N ARG A 170 -52.04 27.14 47.58
CA ARG A 170 -51.46 28.31 48.28
C ARG A 170 -50.03 28.63 47.77
N SER A 171 -49.45 29.71 48.29
CA SER A 171 -48.12 30.31 47.98
C SER A 171 -47.62 30.98 49.31
N PRO A 172 -46.60 31.88 49.42
CA PRO A 172 -45.75 32.53 48.39
C PRO A 172 -44.26 32.84 48.79
N SER A 173 -43.63 33.73 48.01
CA SER A 173 -42.70 34.82 48.42
C SER A 173 -41.17 34.57 48.57
N CYS A 174 -40.45 35.70 48.63
CA CYS A 174 -39.14 36.01 48.06
C CYS A 174 -38.08 36.48 49.09
N ASP A 175 -36.91 36.91 48.56
CA ASP A 175 -35.93 37.89 49.09
C ASP A 175 -34.57 37.46 49.72
N ARG A 176 -33.50 37.85 49.00
CA ARG A 176 -32.25 38.59 49.40
C ARG A 176 -31.21 38.08 50.43
N GLU A 177 -29.93 38.15 50.00
CA GLU A 177 -28.69 38.72 50.64
C GLU A 177 -28.39 38.49 52.16
N ARG A 178 -27.17 38.31 52.70
CA ARG A 178 -25.85 38.94 52.42
C ARG A 178 -24.71 38.42 53.35
N ASP A 179 -23.45 38.61 52.93
CA ASP A 179 -22.22 38.99 53.69
C ASP A 179 -21.61 38.21 54.92
N ARG A 180 -20.33 37.78 54.73
CA ARG A 180 -19.08 38.11 55.50
C ARG A 180 -18.50 37.34 56.71
N ASP A 181 -17.21 36.98 56.51
CA ASP A 181 -15.98 37.33 57.29
C ASP A 181 -15.29 36.45 58.39
N PHE A 182 -13.97 36.31 58.18
CA PHE A 182 -12.83 36.46 59.13
C PHE A 182 -12.23 35.31 60.00
N LYS A 183 -11.09 34.79 59.47
CA LYS A 183 -9.70 34.92 60.00
C LYS A 183 -9.09 34.00 61.11
N ARG A 184 -7.76 33.80 60.92
CA ARG A 184 -6.69 33.24 61.82
C ARG A 184 -6.75 31.71 62.02
N GLY A 185 -5.65 30.95 62.12
CA GLY A 185 -4.21 31.26 62.29
C GLY A 185 -3.68 30.69 63.62
N ARG A 186 -2.45 30.18 63.83
CA ARG A 186 -1.12 30.31 63.16
C ARG A 186 -0.14 29.26 63.77
N LYS A 187 0.86 28.75 63.01
CA LYS A 187 2.31 28.49 63.40
C LYS A 187 2.64 27.53 64.61
N ARG A 188 3.80 26.88 64.78
CA ARG A 188 5.00 26.48 63.95
C ARG A 188 5.95 25.54 64.77
N VAL A 189 6.89 24.87 64.09
CA VAL A 189 8.29 24.51 64.54
C VAL A 189 8.48 23.26 65.45
N SER A 190 9.74 22.79 65.56
CA SER A 190 10.22 21.41 65.80
C SER A 190 11.57 21.32 66.57
N ARG A 191 11.97 20.13 67.07
CA ARG A 191 13.33 19.51 66.94
C ARG A 191 13.54 18.16 67.69
N TRP A 192 14.52 17.36 67.20
CA TRP A 192 15.49 16.37 67.79
C TRP A 192 15.26 15.77 69.22
N SER A 193 15.73 14.59 69.69
CA SER A 193 16.50 13.38 69.24
C SER A 193 16.31 12.28 70.35
N ASP A 194 17.07 11.20 70.67
CA ASP A 194 18.39 10.59 70.34
C ASP A 194 18.49 9.10 70.85
N ARG A 195 19.52 8.32 70.43
CA ARG A 195 20.16 7.12 71.09
C ARG A 195 19.51 5.71 71.20
N SER A 196 20.40 4.71 71.42
CA SER A 196 20.21 3.27 71.73
C SER A 196 21.41 2.75 72.57
N PRO A 197 21.33 1.60 73.31
CA PRO A 197 22.12 0.38 72.97
C PRO A 197 21.56 -1.01 73.49
N SER A 198 22.33 -2.11 73.29
CA SER A 198 22.04 -3.57 73.54
C SER A 198 22.79 -4.14 74.79
N PRO A 199 23.12 -5.48 75.02
CA PRO A 199 22.82 -6.81 74.37
C PRO A 199 22.63 -8.06 75.34
N THR A 200 22.81 -9.32 74.83
CA THR A 200 23.08 -10.66 75.52
C THR A 200 21.90 -11.61 75.94
N ARG A 201 21.98 -12.97 76.08
CA ARG A 201 22.92 -14.10 75.69
C ARG A 201 22.31 -15.54 75.86
N ASP A 202 22.92 -16.54 75.18
CA ASP A 202 23.08 -18.02 75.41
C ASP A 202 21.96 -19.05 75.80
N ARG A 203 21.83 -20.15 74.98
CA ARG A 203 21.73 -21.62 75.30
C ARG A 203 20.53 -22.24 76.08
N ASP A 204 20.09 -23.50 75.93
CA ASP A 204 20.32 -24.65 74.98
C ASP A 204 19.09 -25.64 75.04
N PHE A 205 18.86 -26.47 74.00
CA PHE A 205 18.18 -27.80 73.85
C PHE A 205 17.30 -28.45 74.99
N GLU A 206 16.19 -29.21 74.76
CA GLU A 206 15.41 -29.65 73.57
C GLU A 206 13.99 -30.24 73.94
N VAL A 207 13.10 -30.44 72.95
CA VAL A 207 11.83 -31.25 72.88
C VAL A 207 10.75 -31.13 73.98
N GLY A 208 9.50 -30.77 73.62
CA GLY A 208 8.34 -31.09 74.48
C GLY A 208 6.94 -30.45 74.24
N SER A 209 6.23 -30.81 73.15
CA SER A 209 4.77 -30.62 72.93
C SER A 209 4.17 -29.21 72.78
N ASP A 210 3.19 -29.07 71.89
CA ASP A 210 2.55 -27.80 71.53
C ASP A 210 1.52 -27.28 72.54
N ARG A 211 1.74 -26.07 73.08
CA ARG A 211 0.69 -25.06 73.42
C ARG A 211 1.24 -23.75 74.01
N TYR A 212 1.39 -22.72 73.19
CA TYR A 212 1.20 -21.29 73.54
C TYR A 212 0.70 -20.60 72.25
N LYS A 213 -0.40 -19.83 72.21
CA LYS A 213 -0.65 -18.54 72.88
C LYS A 213 0.49 -17.54 72.71
N ASP A 214 0.70 -17.10 71.47
CA ASP A 214 1.53 -15.91 71.20
C ASP A 214 0.69 -14.62 71.28
N LYS A 215 1.35 -13.47 71.46
CA LYS A 215 0.74 -12.13 71.54
C LYS A 215 1.08 -11.30 70.31
N HIS A 216 0.25 -10.28 70.05
CA HIS A 216 0.46 -9.32 68.96
C HIS A 216 1.88 -8.74 68.94
N VAL A 217 2.58 -8.97 67.83
CA VAL A 217 3.69 -8.15 67.36
C VAL A 217 3.18 -7.40 66.14
N ASP A 218 3.22 -6.07 66.16
CA ASP A 218 2.79 -5.23 65.04
C ASP A 218 3.76 -5.35 63.87
N ARG A 219 3.50 -6.34 63.00
CA ARG A 219 4.21 -6.53 61.73
C ARG A 219 3.85 -5.35 60.81
N PRO A 220 4.82 -4.56 60.32
CA PRO A 220 4.51 -3.43 59.44
C PRO A 220 3.83 -3.92 58.16
N PRO A 221 2.83 -3.20 57.62
CA PRO A 221 2.08 -3.65 56.46
C PRO A 221 2.97 -3.74 55.19
N PRO A 222 2.64 -4.65 54.24
CA PRO A 222 3.38 -4.81 52.99
C PRO A 222 3.50 -3.52 52.17
N GLU A 223 4.55 -3.45 51.35
CA GLU A 223 4.78 -2.34 50.42
C GLU A 223 4.15 -2.57 49.03
N GLU A 224 3.85 -3.83 48.70
CA GLU A 224 3.30 -4.27 47.43
C GLU A 224 2.12 -5.26 47.64
N PRO A 225 1.10 -5.27 46.75
CA PRO A 225 -0.02 -6.20 46.82
C PRO A 225 0.36 -7.59 46.31
N ALA A 226 0.22 -8.62 47.14
CA ALA A 226 0.36 -10.01 46.70
C ALA A 226 -0.87 -10.47 45.88
N VAL A 227 -0.62 -11.30 44.86
CA VAL A 227 -1.69 -11.89 44.04
C VAL A 227 -2.47 -12.93 44.85
N GLY A 228 -3.79 -12.90 44.75
CA GLY A 228 -4.70 -13.79 45.46
C GLY A 228 -5.04 -13.37 46.88
N ASP A 229 -4.48 -12.29 47.42
CA ASP A 229 -4.88 -11.70 48.71
C ASP A 229 -6.05 -10.72 48.56
N ILE A 230 -6.80 -10.55 49.66
CA ILE A 230 -8.00 -9.71 49.75
C ILE A 230 -7.67 -8.44 50.52
N PHE A 231 -7.99 -7.28 49.94
CA PHE A 231 -7.81 -5.96 50.53
C PHE A 231 -9.14 -5.22 50.64
N ASN A 232 -9.21 -4.30 51.60
CA ASN A 232 -10.22 -3.26 51.58
C ASN A 232 -9.80 -2.21 50.54
N GLY A 233 -10.74 -1.68 49.77
CA GLY A 233 -10.49 -0.67 48.76
C GLY A 233 -11.58 0.39 48.68
N LYS A 234 -11.25 1.51 48.04
CA LYS A 234 -12.17 2.64 47.83
C LYS A 234 -12.25 3.01 46.35
N VAL A 235 -13.46 3.07 45.79
CA VAL A 235 -13.70 3.39 44.38
C VAL A 235 -13.24 4.84 44.09
N THR A 236 -12.22 5.03 43.26
CA THR A 236 -11.66 6.36 42.91
C THR A 236 -12.33 6.94 41.67
N SER A 237 -12.58 6.13 40.65
CA SER A 237 -13.32 6.52 39.44
C SER A 237 -14.16 5.37 38.89
N ILE A 238 -15.15 5.73 38.07
CA ILE A 238 -16.05 4.79 37.37
C ILE A 238 -15.97 5.14 35.89
N LEU A 239 -15.82 4.13 35.04
CA LEU A 239 -15.78 4.20 33.59
C LEU A 239 -16.81 3.20 33.02
N GLN A 240 -17.07 3.27 31.72
CA GLN A 240 -18.06 2.39 31.08
C GLN A 240 -17.67 0.89 31.15
N PHE A 241 -16.37 0.57 31.10
CA PHE A 241 -15.85 -0.80 31.13
C PHE A 241 -15.44 -1.33 32.52
N GLY A 242 -15.57 -0.52 33.59
CA GLY A 242 -15.16 -0.94 34.93
C GLY A 242 -14.99 0.22 35.92
N CYS A 243 -14.52 -0.09 37.13
CA CYS A 243 -14.21 0.92 38.14
C CYS A 243 -12.76 0.81 38.64
N PHE A 244 -12.14 1.96 38.92
CA PHE A 244 -10.85 1.99 39.60
C PHE A 244 -11.05 2.00 41.11
N VAL A 245 -10.28 1.17 41.80
CA VAL A 245 -10.33 1.02 43.26
C VAL A 245 -8.93 1.20 43.83
N GLN A 246 -8.80 2.15 44.76
CA GLN A 246 -7.59 2.38 45.53
C GLN A 246 -7.52 1.40 46.71
N LEU A 247 -6.41 0.69 46.84
CA LEU A 247 -6.16 -0.25 47.94
C LEU A 247 -5.89 0.51 49.25
N GLU A 248 -6.63 0.16 50.31
CA GLU A 248 -6.38 0.62 51.69
C GLU A 248 -5.58 -0.45 52.45
N GLY A 249 -4.51 -0.05 53.15
CA GLY A 249 -3.71 -0.92 54.02
C GLY A 249 -2.24 -1.12 53.63
N LEU A 250 -1.85 -0.73 52.41
CA LEU A 250 -0.44 -0.76 51.95
C LEU A 250 0.30 0.55 52.29
N ARG A 251 1.64 0.49 52.42
CA ARG A 251 2.48 1.70 52.64
C ARG A 251 2.45 2.69 51.47
N LYS A 252 2.31 2.20 50.24
CA LYS A 252 2.26 2.98 49.00
C LYS A 252 0.82 3.03 48.49
N ARG A 253 0.39 4.18 47.95
CA ARG A 253 -0.90 4.28 47.26
C ARG A 253 -0.84 3.48 45.96
N TRP A 254 -1.68 2.46 45.87
CA TRP A 254 -1.88 1.65 44.68
C TRP A 254 -3.35 1.71 44.26
N GLU A 255 -3.60 1.78 42.96
CA GLU A 255 -4.93 1.69 42.35
C GLU A 255 -4.95 0.52 41.36
N GLY A 256 -6.11 -0.11 41.21
CA GLY A 256 -6.33 -1.20 40.26
C GLY A 256 -7.70 -1.10 39.61
N LEU A 257 -7.89 -1.84 38.51
CA LEU A 257 -9.13 -1.86 37.75
C LEU A 257 -9.93 -3.13 38.08
N VAL A 258 -11.19 -2.97 38.44
CA VAL A 258 -12.21 -4.03 38.41
C VAL A 258 -12.94 -3.91 37.07
N HIS A 259 -12.84 -4.93 36.22
CA HIS A 259 -13.56 -4.98 34.94
C HIS A 259 -15.06 -5.22 35.18
N ILE A 260 -15.94 -4.75 34.29
CA ILE A 260 -17.40 -4.87 34.43
C ILE A 260 -17.88 -6.32 34.69
N SER A 261 -17.19 -7.32 34.11
CA SER A 261 -17.45 -8.76 34.31
C SER A 261 -17.10 -9.31 35.71
N GLU A 262 -16.33 -8.56 36.51
CA GLU A 262 -15.77 -8.95 37.81
C GLU A 262 -16.39 -8.14 38.98
N LEU A 263 -17.44 -7.34 38.71
CA LEU A 263 -18.14 -6.51 39.68
C LEU A 263 -19.25 -7.23 40.46
N ARG A 264 -19.90 -8.26 39.90
CA ARG A 264 -21.02 -9.00 40.51
C ARG A 264 -21.02 -10.47 40.08
N LYS A 265 -21.52 -11.36 40.95
CA LYS A 265 -21.62 -12.81 40.71
C LYS A 265 -22.80 -13.21 39.80
N GLU A 266 -23.93 -12.52 39.94
CA GLU A 266 -25.21 -12.83 39.30
C GLU A 266 -25.77 -11.63 38.51
N GLY A 267 -26.40 -11.90 37.36
CA GLY A 267 -26.86 -10.88 36.41
C GLY A 267 -25.75 -10.29 35.52
N ARG A 268 -26.10 -9.85 34.31
CA ARG A 268 -25.23 -8.99 33.48
C ARG A 268 -25.33 -7.55 34.00
N VAL A 269 -24.19 -6.87 34.16
CA VAL A 269 -24.15 -5.46 34.54
C VAL A 269 -24.09 -4.61 33.27
N ALA A 270 -25.15 -3.85 32.97
CA ALA A 270 -25.18 -2.97 31.80
C ALA A 270 -24.44 -1.63 32.06
N ASN A 271 -24.58 -1.05 33.27
CA ASN A 271 -23.86 0.13 33.70
C ASN A 271 -23.16 -0.08 35.04
N VAL A 272 -21.88 0.27 35.12
CA VAL A 272 -21.07 0.14 36.35
C VAL A 272 -21.62 1.02 37.49
N ALA A 273 -22.23 2.16 37.15
CA ALA A 273 -22.80 3.12 38.11
C ALA A 273 -23.99 2.56 38.93
N ASP A 274 -24.66 1.51 38.45
CA ASP A 274 -25.79 0.87 39.15
C ASP A 274 -25.31 -0.09 40.26
N VAL A 275 -24.02 -0.43 40.27
CA VAL A 275 -23.41 -1.41 41.20
C VAL A 275 -22.46 -0.75 42.19
N VAL A 276 -21.74 0.31 41.78
CA VAL A 276 -20.80 1.04 42.64
C VAL A 276 -20.92 2.56 42.51
N GLN A 277 -20.76 3.26 43.63
CA GLN A 277 -20.71 4.72 43.69
C GLN A 277 -19.28 5.23 43.94
N LYS A 278 -18.95 6.41 43.38
CA LYS A 278 -17.62 7.01 43.53
C LYS A 278 -17.34 7.34 45.00
N GLY A 279 -16.30 6.73 45.57
CA GLY A 279 -15.94 6.84 46.98
C GLY A 279 -16.53 5.76 47.90
N GLN A 280 -17.32 4.82 47.38
CA GLN A 280 -17.75 3.62 48.11
C GLN A 280 -16.55 2.77 48.53
N ARG A 281 -16.67 2.09 49.69
CA ARG A 281 -15.71 1.08 50.14
C ARG A 281 -16.20 -0.31 49.74
N VAL A 282 -15.27 -1.13 49.27
CA VAL A 282 -15.49 -2.48 48.73
C VAL A 282 -14.36 -3.41 49.18
N LYS A 283 -14.59 -4.72 49.22
CA LYS A 283 -13.56 -5.73 49.39
C LYS A 283 -13.18 -6.30 48.03
N ILE A 284 -11.89 -6.47 47.78
CA ILE A 284 -11.36 -6.80 46.46
C ILE A 284 -10.20 -7.80 46.56
N LYS A 285 -10.23 -8.82 45.69
CA LYS A 285 -9.15 -9.80 45.52
C LYS A 285 -8.24 -9.36 44.39
N VAL A 286 -6.93 -9.45 44.59
CA VAL A 286 -5.94 -9.17 43.54
C VAL A 286 -5.87 -10.37 42.60
N LEU A 287 -6.26 -10.20 41.33
CA LEU A 287 -6.19 -11.25 40.31
C LEU A 287 -4.81 -11.33 39.66
N SER A 288 -4.19 -10.18 39.41
CA SER A 288 -2.84 -10.07 38.86
C SER A 288 -2.23 -8.70 39.14
N PHE A 289 -0.90 -8.67 39.24
CA PHE A 289 -0.09 -7.48 39.45
C PHE A 289 1.06 -7.50 38.45
N THR A 290 1.15 -6.47 37.60
CA THR A 290 2.13 -6.38 36.52
C THR A 290 2.75 -4.98 36.52
N GLY A 291 3.58 -4.70 37.53
CA GLY A 291 4.41 -3.50 37.69
C GLY A 291 3.65 -2.18 37.94
N SER A 292 2.85 -1.76 36.97
CA SER A 292 2.00 -0.55 37.03
C SER A 292 0.51 -0.84 36.83
N LYS A 293 0.14 -2.04 36.37
CA LYS A 293 -1.25 -2.48 36.18
C LYS A 293 -1.63 -3.50 37.25
N THR A 294 -2.77 -3.28 37.89
CA THR A 294 -3.34 -4.19 38.90
C THR A 294 -4.76 -4.55 38.49
N SER A 295 -5.04 -5.84 38.30
CA SER A 295 -6.40 -6.33 38.00
C SER A 295 -7.04 -6.89 39.26
N LEU A 296 -8.29 -6.51 39.49
CA LEU A 296 -9.01 -6.75 40.74
C LEU A 296 -10.38 -7.41 40.46
N SER A 297 -10.86 -8.23 41.41
CA SER A 297 -12.23 -8.76 41.40
C SER A 297 -12.97 -8.40 42.68
N MET A 298 -14.23 -7.98 42.53
CA MET A 298 -15.22 -7.90 43.63
C MET A 298 -16.08 -9.17 43.70
N LYS A 299 -16.21 -9.90 42.59
CA LYS A 299 -17.00 -11.13 42.45
C LYS A 299 -16.45 -12.30 43.26
N ASP A 300 -15.13 -12.45 43.34
CA ASP A 300 -14.47 -13.55 44.07
C ASP A 300 -14.45 -13.35 45.61
N VAL A 301 -15.07 -12.28 46.15
CA VAL A 301 -15.05 -11.94 47.58
C VAL A 301 -16.43 -11.57 48.10
N ASP A 302 -16.86 -12.17 49.21
CA ASP A 302 -18.06 -11.69 49.90
C ASP A 302 -17.78 -10.31 50.53
N GLN A 303 -18.59 -9.33 50.15
CA GLN A 303 -18.47 -7.96 50.64
C GLN A 303 -18.81 -7.85 52.13
N GLU A 304 -19.70 -8.69 52.68
CA GLU A 304 -20.11 -8.64 54.08
C GLU A 304 -19.14 -9.37 55.01
N THR A 305 -18.91 -10.68 54.84
CA THR A 305 -17.94 -11.43 55.67
C THR A 305 -16.50 -11.09 55.33
N GLY A 306 -16.16 -11.01 54.03
CA GLY A 306 -14.78 -10.90 53.55
C GLY A 306 -14.10 -12.23 53.27
N GLU A 307 -14.85 -13.34 53.27
CA GLU A 307 -14.33 -14.65 52.91
C GLU A 307 -14.10 -14.77 51.39
N ASP A 308 -13.10 -15.59 51.03
CA ASP A 308 -12.76 -15.90 49.63
C ASP A 308 -13.77 -16.91 49.07
N LEU A 309 -14.64 -16.46 48.16
CA LEU A 309 -15.68 -17.30 47.56
C LEU A 309 -15.13 -18.26 46.50
N ASN A 310 -13.85 -18.15 46.12
CA ASN A 310 -13.21 -19.02 45.13
C ASN A 310 -11.71 -19.26 45.43
N PRO A 311 -11.38 -20.05 46.47
CA PRO A 311 -10.00 -20.29 46.89
C PRO A 311 -9.19 -21.13 45.89
N ASN A 312 -9.85 -21.96 45.06
CA ASN A 312 -9.16 -22.85 44.11
C ASN A 312 -8.36 -22.10 43.03
N ARG A 313 -8.72 -20.84 42.73
CA ARG A 313 -7.96 -19.98 41.79
C ARG A 313 -6.50 -19.75 42.23
N ARG A 314 -6.15 -19.99 43.51
CA ARG A 314 -4.75 -19.97 44.01
C ARG A 314 -3.87 -21.15 43.54
N ARG A 315 -4.43 -22.27 43.05
CA ARG A 315 -3.62 -23.46 42.66
C ARG A 315 -3.02 -23.41 41.26
N ASN A 316 -3.53 -22.58 40.36
CA ASN A 316 -3.09 -22.55 38.95
C ASN A 316 -1.89 -21.60 38.69
N LEU A 317 -1.19 -21.17 39.74
CA LEU A 317 0.03 -20.36 39.68
C LEU A 317 1.11 -20.98 40.59
N GLY A 318 1.64 -22.13 40.16
CA GLY A 318 2.79 -22.78 40.80
C GLY A 318 4.11 -22.10 40.41
N PRO A 319 5.08 -21.95 41.33
CA PRO A 319 6.32 -21.22 41.07
C PRO A 319 7.46 -22.13 40.56
N ASP A 320 7.40 -22.56 39.30
CA ASP A 320 8.59 -23.12 38.62
C ASP A 320 8.54 -22.97 37.08
N GLY A 321 9.71 -22.77 36.47
CA GLY A 321 10.02 -22.91 35.04
C GLY A 321 9.16 -22.20 33.96
N GLY A 322 9.65 -21.07 33.42
CA GLY A 322 9.39 -20.72 32.00
C GLY A 322 9.02 -19.27 31.65
N GLU A 323 9.97 -18.33 31.72
CA GLU A 323 9.82 -16.99 31.13
C GLU A 323 9.94 -16.98 29.58
N GLU A 324 9.10 -17.74 28.86
CA GLU A 324 9.13 -17.72 27.38
C GLU A 324 7.83 -18.21 26.70
N LYS A 325 6.68 -17.55 26.91
CA LYS A 325 5.44 -17.86 26.15
C LYS A 325 4.32 -16.81 26.05
N ILE A 326 4.59 -15.51 26.27
CA ILE A 326 3.60 -14.43 26.03
C ILE A 326 4.11 -13.39 25.02
N MET A 327 4.53 -13.86 23.86
CA MET A 327 4.42 -13.12 22.60
C MET A 327 3.79 -14.08 21.58
N ARG A 328 2.48 -13.93 21.33
CA ARG A 328 1.73 -14.71 20.35
C ARG A 328 1.16 -13.76 19.31
N ASN A 329 1.58 -13.95 18.05
CA ASN A 329 1.12 -13.17 16.91
C ASN A 329 -0.41 -13.30 16.76
N PRO A 330 -1.15 -12.22 16.42
CA PRO A 330 -2.60 -12.31 16.22
C PRO A 330 -2.96 -13.20 15.02
N ASP A 331 -2.12 -13.22 13.99
CA ASP A 331 -2.39 -13.89 12.71
C ASP A 331 -2.10 -15.41 12.75
N ARG A 332 -2.79 -16.16 13.62
CA ARG A 332 -2.75 -17.63 13.60
C ARG A 332 -4.15 -18.23 13.61
N PRO A 333 -4.57 -18.94 12.54
CA PRO A 333 -5.85 -19.64 12.50
C PRO A 333 -6.03 -20.59 13.69
N THR A 334 -7.24 -20.60 14.25
CA THR A 334 -7.63 -21.39 15.41
C THR A 334 -8.52 -22.56 15.02
N ASP A 335 -7.95 -23.53 14.31
CA ASP A 335 -8.59 -24.85 14.18
C ASP A 335 -7.59 -26.00 14.15
N LEU A 336 -8.13 -27.21 14.40
CA LEU A 336 -7.50 -28.51 14.74
C LEU A 336 -7.56 -28.86 16.23
N ASN A 337 -8.65 -29.54 16.59
CA ASN A 337 -8.91 -30.05 17.94
C ASN A 337 -8.99 -31.60 17.90
N LEU A 338 -8.05 -32.28 18.54
CA LEU A 338 -8.00 -33.76 18.59
C LEU A 338 -7.25 -34.21 19.84
N GLY A 339 -7.89 -34.99 20.73
CA GLY A 339 -7.23 -35.51 21.94
C GLY A 339 -8.08 -35.52 23.22
N HIS A 340 -9.17 -36.29 23.18
CA HIS A 340 -9.99 -36.79 24.29
C HIS A 340 -9.37 -36.70 25.73
N ALA A 341 -10.12 -36.12 26.67
CA ALA A 341 -9.88 -36.23 28.11
C ALA A 341 -11.22 -36.49 28.85
N PRO A 342 -11.25 -37.20 30.01
CA PRO A 342 -12.48 -37.79 30.53
C PRO A 342 -13.41 -36.82 31.28
N GLU A 343 -14.65 -37.27 31.44
CA GLU A 343 -15.73 -36.58 32.14
C GLU A 343 -15.43 -36.38 33.65
N LEU A 344 -15.86 -35.23 34.17
CA LEU A 344 -16.18 -35.04 35.59
C LEU A 344 -17.52 -34.33 35.65
N GLU A 345 -18.45 -34.91 36.41
CA GLU A 345 -19.79 -34.37 36.66
C GLU A 345 -19.68 -33.13 37.56
N ASP A 346 -20.25 -31.99 37.12
CA ASP A 346 -20.51 -30.83 37.98
C ASP A 346 -21.88 -30.26 37.62
N ASP A 347 -22.91 -30.84 38.23
CA ASP A 347 -24.31 -30.62 37.88
C ASP A 347 -24.89 -29.43 38.67
N THR A 348 -24.96 -28.24 38.05
CA THR A 348 -26.01 -27.24 38.29
C THR A 348 -25.89 -26.01 37.37
N LEU A 349 -27.03 -25.34 37.14
CA LEU A 349 -27.22 -24.08 36.40
C LEU A 349 -27.05 -24.17 34.87
N GLU A 350 -28.07 -24.73 34.21
CA GLU A 350 -28.31 -24.45 32.79
C GLU A 350 -28.36 -22.94 32.54
N ARG A 351 -27.42 -22.43 31.75
CA ARG A 351 -27.61 -21.23 30.95
C ARG A 351 -27.74 -21.67 29.51
N LYS A 352 -28.97 -21.80 29.01
CA LYS A 352 -29.25 -21.98 27.57
C LYS A 352 -28.40 -20.96 26.80
N ARG A 353 -27.43 -21.43 26.03
CA ARG A 353 -26.75 -20.59 25.04
C ARG A 353 -27.80 -20.30 23.97
N LEU A 354 -28.01 -19.03 23.64
CA LEU A 354 -28.63 -18.65 22.37
C LEU A 354 -27.84 -19.37 21.27
N THR A 355 -28.50 -20.27 20.55
CA THR A 355 -27.93 -20.94 19.39
C THR A 355 -27.67 -19.88 18.33
N LYS A 356 -26.41 -19.69 17.89
CA LYS A 356 -26.14 -18.93 16.67
C LYS A 356 -26.79 -19.72 15.52
N ILE A 357 -27.67 -19.05 14.78
CA ILE A 357 -28.41 -19.59 13.64
C ILE A 357 -27.75 -19.07 12.36
N SER A 358 -27.54 -19.93 11.35
CA SER A 358 -26.96 -19.54 10.05
C SER A 358 -27.89 -18.60 9.27
N ASP A 359 -27.37 -17.82 8.32
CA ASP A 359 -28.19 -16.88 7.56
C ASP A 359 -29.28 -17.55 6.70
N LEU A 360 -29.06 -18.80 6.26
CA LEU A 360 -30.07 -19.58 5.55
C LEU A 360 -31.21 -20.00 6.48
N GLU A 361 -30.90 -20.53 7.67
CA GLU A 361 -31.91 -20.88 8.68
C GLU A 361 -32.65 -19.62 9.19
N LYS A 362 -31.96 -18.48 9.35
CA LYS A 362 -32.62 -17.18 9.64
C LYS A 362 -33.63 -16.82 8.55
N TRP A 363 -33.30 -17.03 7.27
CA TRP A 363 -34.21 -16.78 6.16
C TRP A 363 -35.41 -17.73 6.17
N GLU A 364 -35.20 -19.03 6.37
CA GLU A 364 -36.28 -20.02 6.47
C GLU A 364 -37.23 -19.75 7.65
N ILE A 365 -36.67 -19.42 8.83
CA ILE A 365 -37.45 -19.01 10.01
C ILE A 365 -38.26 -17.75 9.71
N ASN A 366 -37.67 -16.74 9.05
CA ASN A 366 -38.40 -15.55 8.61
C ASN A 366 -39.54 -15.88 7.62
N GLN A 367 -39.36 -16.85 6.72
CA GLN A 367 -40.45 -17.32 5.84
C GLN A 367 -41.54 -18.06 6.64
N MET A 368 -41.20 -18.91 7.61
CA MET A 368 -42.19 -19.59 8.46
C MET A 368 -42.94 -18.62 9.39
N ILE A 369 -42.30 -17.54 9.83
CA ILE A 369 -42.94 -16.43 10.56
C ILE A 369 -43.86 -15.63 9.62
N ALA A 370 -43.42 -15.31 8.40
CA ALA A 370 -44.25 -14.60 7.41
C ALA A 370 -45.46 -15.42 6.94
N ALA A 371 -45.32 -16.75 6.82
CA ALA A 371 -46.39 -17.70 6.58
C ALA A 371 -47.27 -17.95 7.84
N ASN A 372 -46.88 -17.38 8.99
CA ASN A 372 -47.58 -17.48 10.27
C ASN A 372 -47.73 -18.94 10.77
N VAL A 373 -46.76 -19.80 10.40
CA VAL A 373 -46.69 -21.24 10.74
C VAL A 373 -46.00 -21.46 12.07
N LEU A 374 -44.97 -20.66 12.38
CA LEU A 374 -44.19 -20.75 13.61
C LEU A 374 -44.93 -20.06 14.78
N SER A 375 -45.03 -20.71 15.93
CA SER A 375 -45.62 -20.10 17.13
C SER A 375 -44.63 -19.14 17.82
N LYS A 376 -45.13 -18.19 18.61
CA LYS A 376 -44.28 -17.17 19.27
C LYS A 376 -43.32 -17.73 20.32
N GLU A 377 -43.60 -18.93 20.82
CA GLU A 377 -42.78 -19.66 21.79
C GLU A 377 -41.60 -20.37 21.11
N GLU A 378 -41.65 -20.55 19.79
CA GLU A 378 -40.60 -21.15 18.95
C GLU A 378 -39.71 -20.10 18.25
N PHE A 379 -39.89 -18.81 18.54
CA PHE A 379 -39.06 -17.75 17.98
C PHE A 379 -37.64 -17.79 18.61
N PRO A 380 -36.55 -17.67 17.82
CA PRO A 380 -35.17 -17.69 18.34
C PRO A 380 -34.87 -16.66 19.45
N ASP A 381 -35.60 -15.54 19.44
CA ASP A 381 -35.43 -14.40 20.34
C ASP A 381 -36.39 -14.44 21.57
N PHE A 382 -37.04 -15.58 21.84
CA PHE A 382 -38.03 -15.76 22.92
C PHE A 382 -37.38 -16.31 24.20
N ASP A 383 -37.55 -15.59 25.33
CA ASP A 383 -37.18 -16.05 26.67
C ASP A 383 -38.44 -16.27 27.53
N GLU A 384 -38.47 -17.32 28.34
CA GLU A 384 -39.60 -17.65 29.22
C GLU A 384 -39.79 -16.61 30.35
N GLU A 385 -38.73 -15.92 30.81
CA GLU A 385 -38.82 -14.93 31.90
C GLU A 385 -39.17 -13.52 31.41
N THR A 386 -38.79 -13.15 30.17
CA THR A 386 -38.99 -11.77 29.64
C THR A 386 -39.81 -11.67 28.35
N GLY A 387 -40.15 -12.79 27.70
CA GLY A 387 -40.76 -12.82 26.38
C GLY A 387 -39.77 -12.48 25.26
N ILE A 388 -40.30 -12.04 24.11
CA ILE A 388 -39.48 -11.61 22.96
C ILE A 388 -38.77 -10.31 23.32
N LEU A 389 -37.43 -10.34 23.38
CA LEU A 389 -36.64 -9.13 23.60
C LEU A 389 -36.71 -8.20 22.37
N PRO A 390 -36.76 -6.86 22.55
CA PRO A 390 -36.61 -5.93 21.44
C PRO A 390 -35.22 -6.10 20.82
N LYS A 391 -35.17 -6.25 19.50
CA LYS A 391 -33.90 -6.11 18.78
C LYS A 391 -33.40 -4.69 18.97
N ILE A 392 -32.19 -4.57 19.49
CA ILE A 392 -31.38 -3.37 19.31
C ILE A 392 -30.84 -3.48 17.89
N ASP A 393 -30.97 -2.41 17.10
CA ASP A 393 -30.44 -2.37 15.74
C ASP A 393 -28.92 -2.19 15.80
N ASP A 394 -28.21 -3.26 16.18
CA ASP A 394 -26.75 -3.38 16.17
C ASP A 394 -26.27 -3.53 14.70
N GLU A 395 -26.57 -2.54 13.85
CA GLU A 395 -26.18 -2.50 12.42
C GLU A 395 -24.66 -2.50 12.19
N GLU A 396 -23.85 -2.32 13.25
CA GLU A 396 -22.38 -2.25 13.17
C GLU A 396 -21.69 -3.64 13.20
N ASP A 397 -22.34 -4.70 13.72
CA ASP A 397 -21.76 -6.04 13.95
C ASP A 397 -22.34 -7.14 13.02
N GLN A 398 -22.38 -6.89 11.70
CA GLN A 398 -22.66 -7.96 10.72
C GLN A 398 -21.40 -8.83 10.48
N ASP A 399 -21.22 -9.86 11.31
CA ASP A 399 -20.26 -10.97 11.11
C ASP A 399 -20.46 -11.61 9.71
N LEU A 400 -19.58 -11.29 8.75
CA LEU A 400 -19.59 -11.90 7.40
C LEU A 400 -19.10 -13.36 7.44
N GLU A 401 -20.03 -14.31 7.45
CA GLU A 401 -19.75 -15.75 7.38
C GLU A 401 -19.34 -16.16 5.95
N ILE A 402 -18.03 -16.29 5.72
CA ILE A 402 -17.46 -16.72 4.43
C ILE A 402 -17.44 -18.26 4.39
N GLU A 403 -18.46 -18.87 3.78
CA GLU A 403 -18.48 -20.31 3.52
C GLU A 403 -17.41 -20.70 2.48
N LEU A 404 -16.45 -21.52 2.89
CA LEU A 404 -15.37 -22.01 2.03
C LEU A 404 -15.84 -23.20 1.19
N VAL A 405 -16.23 -22.94 -0.06
CA VAL A 405 -16.61 -23.98 -1.02
C VAL A 405 -15.35 -24.74 -1.48
N GLU A 406 -15.06 -25.89 -0.84
CA GLU A 406 -13.89 -26.74 -1.11
C GLU A 406 -14.01 -27.64 -2.37
N GLU A 407 -14.87 -27.31 -3.34
CA GLU A 407 -15.04 -28.15 -4.54
C GLU A 407 -13.83 -28.05 -5.51
N GLU A 408 -12.98 -29.08 -5.52
CA GLU A 408 -11.88 -29.22 -6.49
C GLU A 408 -12.39 -29.10 -7.94
N PRO A 409 -11.84 -28.16 -8.76
CA PRO A 409 -12.27 -27.95 -10.14
C PRO A 409 -12.22 -29.25 -10.96
N PRO A 410 -13.24 -29.57 -11.79
CA PRO A 410 -13.34 -30.89 -12.45
C PRO A 410 -12.09 -31.32 -13.22
N PHE A 411 -11.41 -30.38 -13.87
CA PHE A 411 -10.18 -30.60 -14.65
C PHE A 411 -8.88 -30.74 -13.82
N LEU A 412 -8.92 -30.53 -12.50
CA LEU A 412 -7.75 -30.63 -11.60
C LEU A 412 -7.85 -31.77 -10.57
N ARG A 413 -8.98 -32.46 -10.51
CA ARG A 413 -9.28 -33.50 -9.50
C ARG A 413 -8.13 -34.50 -9.31
N GLY A 414 -7.58 -34.53 -8.10
CA GLY A 414 -6.47 -35.41 -7.72
C GLY A 414 -5.05 -34.86 -7.96
N HIS A 415 -4.88 -33.74 -8.66
CA HIS A 415 -3.59 -33.03 -8.73
C HIS A 415 -3.37 -32.10 -7.51
N THR A 416 -4.41 -31.40 -7.07
CA THR A 416 -4.35 -30.43 -5.94
C THR A 416 -3.85 -31.07 -4.63
N LYS A 417 -4.23 -32.32 -4.36
CA LYS A 417 -3.78 -33.08 -3.19
C LYS A 417 -2.31 -33.50 -3.24
N GLN A 418 -1.70 -33.56 -4.42
CA GLN A 418 -0.26 -33.84 -4.57
C GLN A 418 0.60 -32.57 -4.49
N SER A 419 0.05 -31.39 -4.81
CA SER A 419 0.77 -30.13 -4.68
C SER A 419 0.96 -29.67 -3.22
N MET A 420 0.00 -29.96 -2.33
CA MET A 420 0.09 -29.53 -0.92
C MET A 420 1.26 -30.16 -0.15
N ASP A 421 1.77 -31.33 -0.53
CA ASP A 421 2.90 -31.99 0.13
C ASP A 421 4.28 -31.46 -0.31
N MET A 422 4.37 -30.71 -1.40
CA MET A 422 5.65 -30.25 -1.95
C MET A 422 6.27 -29.11 -1.13
N SER A 423 7.60 -29.01 -1.10
CA SER A 423 8.29 -27.89 -0.44
C SER A 423 8.41 -26.69 -1.38
N PRO A 424 8.18 -25.44 -0.91
CA PRO A 424 8.33 -24.24 -1.74
C PRO A 424 9.76 -24.06 -2.26
N VAL A 425 9.90 -23.32 -3.35
CA VAL A 425 11.18 -23.14 -4.07
C VAL A 425 12.25 -22.54 -3.15
N LYS A 426 13.39 -23.23 -3.04
CA LYS A 426 14.53 -22.78 -2.24
C LYS A 426 15.27 -21.63 -2.94
N ILE A 427 14.86 -20.40 -2.62
CA ILE A 427 15.43 -19.15 -3.14
C ILE A 427 16.81 -18.85 -2.55
N VAL A 428 17.11 -19.39 -1.36
CA VAL A 428 18.43 -19.30 -0.72
C VAL A 428 19.00 -20.72 -0.57
N LYS A 429 20.30 -20.87 -0.85
CA LYS A 429 21.04 -22.15 -0.81
C LYS A 429 21.14 -22.69 0.62
N ASN A 430 21.53 -21.83 1.56
CA ASN A 430 21.66 -22.11 2.99
C ASN A 430 20.79 -21.11 3.79
N PRO A 431 19.62 -21.50 4.31
CA PRO A 431 18.75 -20.57 5.05
C PRO A 431 19.40 -20.09 6.35
N ASP A 432 20.23 -20.92 7.00
CA ASP A 432 20.92 -20.59 8.26
C ASP A 432 22.26 -19.85 8.04
N GLY A 433 22.60 -19.51 6.80
CA GLY A 433 23.85 -18.85 6.40
C GLY A 433 24.03 -17.43 6.97
N SER A 434 25.29 -16.98 7.04
CA SER A 434 25.65 -15.66 7.58
C SER A 434 24.97 -14.50 6.84
N LEU A 435 24.84 -14.60 5.52
CA LEU A 435 24.12 -13.61 4.70
C LEU A 435 22.62 -13.58 5.02
N SER A 436 22.00 -14.75 5.23
CA SER A 436 20.59 -14.87 5.56
C SER A 436 20.25 -14.23 6.91
N GLN A 437 21.12 -14.45 7.90
CA GLN A 437 20.98 -13.83 9.24
C GLN A 437 21.11 -12.30 9.17
N ALA A 438 22.08 -11.77 8.40
CA ALA A 438 22.24 -10.33 8.21
C ALA A 438 21.01 -9.69 7.52
N ALA A 439 20.41 -10.35 6.53
CA ALA A 439 19.19 -9.87 5.86
C ALA A 439 17.97 -9.80 6.82
N MET A 440 17.82 -10.78 7.72
CA MET A 440 16.78 -10.75 8.76
C MET A 440 17.03 -9.63 9.77
N MET A 441 18.27 -9.50 10.27
CA MET A 441 18.65 -8.47 11.24
C MET A 441 18.46 -7.06 10.68
N GLN A 442 18.82 -6.82 9.42
CA GLN A 442 18.60 -5.53 8.76
C GLN A 442 17.12 -5.20 8.55
N SER A 443 16.27 -6.20 8.33
CA SER A 443 14.82 -5.99 8.26
C SER A 443 14.24 -5.54 9.61
N ALA A 444 14.80 -6.03 10.72
CA ALA A 444 14.46 -5.56 12.07
C ALA A 444 15.02 -4.15 12.36
N LEU A 445 16.31 -3.90 12.07
CA LEU A 445 16.95 -2.60 12.27
C LEU A 445 16.32 -1.48 11.42
N ALA A 446 15.85 -1.78 10.21
CA ALA A 446 15.11 -0.82 9.38
C ALA A 446 13.75 -0.46 10.01
N LYS A 447 13.05 -1.43 10.61
CA LYS A 447 11.81 -1.20 11.36
C LYS A 447 12.09 -0.35 12.61
N GLU A 448 13.12 -0.69 13.39
CA GLU A 448 13.53 0.07 14.58
C GLU A 448 13.90 1.52 14.21
N ARG A 449 14.71 1.73 13.17
CA ARG A 449 15.06 3.07 12.65
C ARG A 449 13.81 3.88 12.25
N ARG A 450 12.80 3.23 11.65
CA ARG A 450 11.52 3.86 11.29
C ARG A 450 10.70 4.24 12.53
N GLU A 451 10.60 3.33 13.51
CA GLU A 451 9.89 3.56 14.77
C GLU A 451 10.57 4.67 15.61
N VAL A 452 11.89 4.70 15.66
CA VAL A 452 12.68 5.78 16.30
C VAL A 452 12.45 7.12 15.59
N LYS A 453 12.51 7.18 14.25
CA LYS A 453 12.27 8.44 13.51
C LYS A 453 10.81 8.93 13.63
N GLN A 454 9.86 8.01 13.77
CA GLN A 454 8.46 8.34 14.09
C GLN A 454 8.30 8.84 15.53
N ALA A 455 8.90 8.17 16.51
CA ALA A 455 8.89 8.56 17.91
C ALA A 455 9.59 9.91 18.13
N GLN A 456 10.71 10.18 17.44
CA GLN A 456 11.36 11.50 17.44
C GLN A 456 10.42 12.57 16.89
N ARG A 457 9.77 12.35 15.73
CA ARG A 457 8.81 13.32 15.19
C ARG A 457 7.64 13.57 16.15
N MET A 458 7.12 12.53 16.81
CA MET A 458 6.08 12.68 17.83
C MET A 458 6.59 13.49 19.03
N ALA A 459 7.80 13.20 19.52
CA ALA A 459 8.42 13.97 20.59
C ALA A 459 8.69 15.44 20.19
N GLU A 460 9.06 15.71 18.93
CA GLU A 460 9.23 17.06 18.39
C GLU A 460 7.89 17.82 18.35
N MET A 461 6.79 17.15 18.02
CA MET A 461 5.44 17.72 18.12
C MET A 461 4.99 17.96 19.57
N ASP A 462 5.30 17.03 20.49
CA ASP A 462 5.02 17.20 21.93
C ASP A 462 5.92 18.26 22.59
N CYS A 463 7.10 18.53 22.02
CA CYS A 463 7.98 19.64 22.42
C CYS A 463 7.45 21.02 21.97
N ILE A 464 6.45 21.09 21.09
CA ILE A 464 5.76 22.34 20.79
C ILE A 464 5.00 22.78 22.06
N PRO A 465 5.32 23.93 22.68
CA PRO A 465 4.87 24.22 24.02
C PRO A 465 3.34 24.38 24.10
N ILE A 466 2.69 23.43 24.78
CA ILE A 466 1.24 23.28 24.98
C ILE A 466 0.59 24.48 25.72
N GLY A 467 1.37 25.50 26.09
CA GLY A 467 0.89 26.75 26.71
C GLY A 467 -0.15 27.54 25.92
N LEU A 468 -0.29 27.32 24.61
CA LEU A 468 -1.36 27.92 23.80
C LEU A 468 -2.76 27.33 24.06
N ASN A 469 -2.85 26.10 24.58
CA ASN A 469 -4.13 25.37 24.65
C ASN A 469 -5.12 25.94 25.69
N LYS A 470 -4.69 26.87 26.56
CA LYS A 470 -5.57 27.58 27.49
C LYS A 470 -6.56 28.55 26.81
N HIS A 471 -6.29 28.99 25.58
CA HIS A 471 -7.19 29.87 24.82
C HIS A 471 -8.30 29.11 24.06
N TRP A 472 -8.33 27.77 24.13
CA TRP A 472 -9.32 26.94 23.43
C TRP A 472 -10.55 26.57 24.27
N VAL A 473 -10.58 26.98 25.55
CA VAL A 473 -11.66 26.67 26.51
C VAL A 473 -12.52 27.92 26.83
N ASP A 474 -12.16 29.09 26.30
CA ASP A 474 -12.89 30.35 26.49
C ASP A 474 -13.64 30.74 25.20
N PRO A 475 -14.98 30.91 25.21
CA PRO A 475 -15.74 31.35 24.05
C PRO A 475 -15.57 32.85 23.69
N LEU A 476 -14.91 33.67 24.53
CA LEU A 476 -14.58 35.06 24.23
C LEU A 476 -13.08 35.38 24.45
N PRO A 477 -12.18 34.91 23.57
CA PRO A 477 -10.79 35.35 23.58
C PRO A 477 -10.68 36.79 23.06
N ASP A 478 -9.93 37.62 23.80
CA ASP A 478 -9.64 39.02 23.48
C ASP A 478 -8.94 39.21 22.12
N PHE A 479 -9.02 40.43 21.59
CA PHE A 479 -8.64 40.75 20.21
C PHE A 479 -7.15 40.47 19.91
N ASP A 480 -6.25 40.79 20.83
CA ASP A 480 -4.80 40.56 20.69
C ASP A 480 -4.44 39.07 20.63
N GLY A 481 -5.12 38.23 21.41
CA GLY A 481 -4.91 36.78 21.42
C GLY A 481 -5.19 36.14 20.04
N ARG A 482 -6.17 36.70 19.31
CA ARG A 482 -6.48 36.30 17.93
C ARG A 482 -5.39 36.72 16.96
N GLN A 483 -4.79 37.89 17.15
CA GLN A 483 -3.73 38.39 16.26
C GLN A 483 -2.43 37.59 16.43
N ILE A 484 -2.08 37.19 17.66
CA ILE A 484 -0.95 36.26 17.91
C ILE A 484 -1.25 34.88 17.28
N ALA A 485 -2.44 34.32 17.52
CA ALA A 485 -2.84 33.02 16.96
C ALA A 485 -3.17 33.02 15.45
N ALA A 486 -3.21 34.20 14.82
CA ALA A 486 -3.27 34.40 13.38
C ALA A 486 -1.85 34.56 12.80
N ASN A 487 -0.96 35.31 13.45
CA ASN A 487 0.44 35.44 13.02
C ASN A 487 1.18 34.09 13.09
N MET A 488 0.93 33.27 14.12
CA MET A 488 1.38 31.87 14.20
C MET A 488 0.68 30.90 13.22
N ARG A 489 -0.35 31.35 12.49
CA ARG A 489 -0.94 30.61 11.35
C ARG A 489 -0.52 31.17 9.99
N GLY A 490 -0.11 32.44 9.93
CA GLY A 490 0.55 33.06 8.77
C GLY A 490 1.98 32.55 8.59
N ILE A 491 2.68 32.25 9.69
CA ILE A 491 3.77 31.25 9.69
C ILE A 491 3.10 29.88 9.61
N GLY A 492 2.67 29.49 8.41
CA GLY A 492 2.15 28.15 8.18
C GLY A 492 3.21 27.11 8.54
N MET A 493 2.79 26.03 9.21
CA MET A 493 3.57 24.80 9.24
C MET A 493 3.66 24.30 7.79
N MET A 494 4.74 24.64 7.12
CA MET A 494 5.04 24.11 5.79
C MET A 494 5.09 22.58 5.90
N PRO A 495 4.44 21.82 5.00
CA PRO A 495 4.75 20.40 4.88
C PRO A 495 6.24 20.28 4.60
N ASP A 496 6.94 19.46 5.39
CA ASP A 496 8.39 19.50 5.57
C ASP A 496 9.13 19.71 4.26
N GLY A 497 9.61 20.95 4.05
CA GLY A 497 10.02 21.38 2.73
C GLY A 497 11.27 20.63 2.33
N VAL A 498 11.14 19.68 1.40
CA VAL A 498 12.16 18.78 0.80
C VAL A 498 13.53 18.81 1.51
N PRO A 499 13.97 17.73 2.20
CA PRO A 499 15.18 17.70 3.02
C PRO A 499 16.42 18.37 2.39
N GLU A 500 17.31 18.96 3.19
CA GLU A 500 18.48 19.71 2.68
C GLU A 500 19.30 18.90 1.66
N TRP A 501 19.59 17.63 1.97
CA TRP A 501 20.32 16.74 1.05
C TRP A 501 19.55 16.51 -0.26
N LYS A 502 18.22 16.40 -0.20
CA LYS A 502 17.35 16.29 -1.39
C LYS A 502 17.37 17.58 -2.19
N LYS A 503 17.27 18.77 -1.58
CA LYS A 503 17.43 20.06 -2.27
C LYS A 503 18.80 20.18 -2.95
N HIS A 504 19.88 19.75 -2.29
CA HIS A 504 21.22 19.76 -2.87
C HIS A 504 21.34 18.80 -4.06
N ALA A 505 20.81 17.58 -3.91
CA ALA A 505 20.76 16.61 -4.99
C ALA A 505 19.87 17.07 -6.16
N PHE A 506 18.78 17.81 -5.92
CA PHE A 506 17.78 18.17 -6.93
C PHE A 506 17.96 19.56 -7.58
N GLY A 507 18.61 20.53 -6.93
CA GLY A 507 18.69 21.94 -7.34
C GLY A 507 19.65 22.29 -8.50
N GLY A 508 19.73 21.45 -9.54
CA GLY A 508 20.56 21.70 -10.73
C GLY A 508 19.82 22.34 -11.91
N ASN A 509 20.57 22.95 -12.84
CA ASN A 509 20.05 23.42 -14.13
C ASN A 509 19.49 22.27 -14.99
N GLN A 510 18.73 22.61 -16.04
CA GLN A 510 18.10 21.66 -16.97
C GLN A 510 19.02 20.51 -17.39
N ALA A 511 18.50 19.28 -17.29
CA ALA A 511 19.26 18.05 -17.48
C ALA A 511 19.92 17.96 -18.87
N SER A 512 21.24 17.75 -18.89
CA SER A 512 22.00 17.56 -20.12
C SER A 512 22.09 16.07 -20.45
N TYR A 513 21.90 15.69 -21.72
CA TYR A 513 22.04 14.29 -22.15
C TYR A 513 23.53 13.94 -22.36
N GLY A 514 24.27 13.86 -21.26
CA GLY A 514 25.64 13.32 -21.21
C GLY A 514 26.72 14.17 -21.90
N LYS A 515 27.90 13.58 -22.07
CA LYS A 515 29.06 14.26 -22.67
C LYS A 515 28.89 14.44 -24.18
N LYS A 516 28.86 15.70 -24.64
CA LYS A 516 29.09 16.04 -26.05
C LYS A 516 30.53 15.73 -26.45
N THR A 517 30.75 14.50 -26.93
CA THR A 517 32.00 14.00 -27.51
C THR A 517 32.45 14.81 -28.72
N ALA A 518 33.75 15.06 -28.86
CA ALA A 518 34.33 15.76 -30.01
C ALA A 518 34.62 14.87 -31.24
N MET A 519 34.57 13.54 -31.10
CA MET A 519 34.70 12.59 -32.22
C MET A 519 33.37 12.48 -32.98
N SER A 520 33.44 12.26 -34.29
CA SER A 520 32.25 12.02 -35.11
C SER A 520 31.53 10.71 -34.71
N ILE A 521 30.25 10.63 -35.06
CA ILE A 521 29.42 9.45 -34.81
C ILE A 521 29.98 8.20 -35.50
N LEU A 522 30.56 8.34 -36.70
CA LEU A 522 31.18 7.25 -37.44
C LEU A 522 32.42 6.72 -36.70
N GLU A 523 33.38 7.59 -36.34
CA GLU A 523 34.58 7.20 -35.59
C GLU A 523 34.22 6.50 -34.26
N GLN A 524 33.14 6.95 -33.58
CA GLN A 524 32.62 6.27 -32.39
C GLN A 524 32.13 4.85 -32.69
N ARG A 525 31.30 4.67 -33.73
CA ARG A 525 30.79 3.35 -34.15
C ARG A 525 31.92 2.42 -34.57
N GLU A 526 32.89 2.92 -35.35
CA GLU A 526 34.08 2.15 -35.74
C GLU A 526 34.96 1.76 -34.54
N SER A 527 34.98 2.60 -33.49
CA SER A 527 35.75 2.29 -32.29
C SER A 527 35.21 1.09 -31.52
N LEU A 528 33.93 0.70 -31.67
CA LEU A 528 33.29 -0.32 -30.82
C LEU A 528 33.85 -1.73 -31.09
N PRO A 529 34.01 -2.60 -30.06
CA PRO A 529 34.55 -3.95 -30.23
C PRO A 529 33.83 -4.79 -31.29
N ILE A 530 32.51 -4.64 -31.39
CA ILE A 530 31.67 -5.35 -32.36
C ILE A 530 31.98 -5.00 -33.83
N TYR A 531 32.50 -3.80 -34.14
CA TYR A 531 32.77 -3.38 -35.52
C TYR A 531 33.80 -4.28 -36.20
N LYS A 532 34.83 -4.69 -35.45
CA LYS A 532 35.87 -5.65 -35.90
C LYS A 532 35.33 -7.02 -36.29
N LEU A 533 34.10 -7.35 -35.87
CA LEU A 533 33.42 -8.61 -36.12
C LEU A 533 32.14 -8.44 -36.95
N LYS A 534 31.90 -7.25 -37.53
CA LYS A 534 30.68 -6.91 -38.29
C LYS A 534 30.39 -7.92 -39.40
N GLU A 535 31.38 -8.21 -40.25
CA GLU A 535 31.23 -9.15 -41.37
C GLU A 535 30.95 -10.58 -40.89
N GLN A 536 31.69 -11.04 -39.88
CA GLN A 536 31.51 -12.37 -39.28
C GLN A 536 30.15 -12.52 -38.61
N LEU A 537 29.63 -11.46 -37.97
CA LEU A 537 28.29 -11.42 -37.41
C LEU A 537 27.21 -11.48 -38.50
N ILE A 538 27.34 -10.68 -39.56
CA ILE A 538 26.38 -10.68 -40.68
C ILE A 538 26.34 -12.05 -41.35
N GLN A 539 27.49 -12.70 -41.55
CA GLN A 539 27.57 -14.06 -42.05
C GLN A 539 26.94 -15.07 -41.07
N ALA A 540 27.27 -15.00 -39.78
CA ALA A 540 26.70 -15.90 -38.77
C ALA A 540 25.17 -15.76 -38.65
N VAL A 541 24.62 -14.56 -38.81
CA VAL A 541 23.16 -14.32 -38.87
C VAL A 541 22.56 -14.75 -40.21
N HIS A 542 23.29 -14.65 -41.33
CA HIS A 542 22.83 -15.19 -42.62
C HIS A 542 22.70 -16.72 -42.58
N ASP A 543 23.76 -17.40 -42.16
CA ASP A 543 23.90 -18.85 -42.27
C ASP A 543 23.04 -19.62 -41.23
N ASN A 544 22.67 -18.98 -40.11
CA ASN A 544 21.88 -19.60 -39.03
C ASN A 544 20.49 -18.98 -38.89
N GLN A 545 19.51 -19.76 -38.43
CA GLN A 545 18.17 -19.25 -38.11
C GLN A 545 18.07 -18.71 -36.68
N ILE A 546 18.74 -19.37 -35.72
CA ILE A 546 18.90 -18.90 -34.34
C ILE A 546 20.39 -18.64 -34.10
N LEU A 547 20.73 -17.50 -33.51
CA LEU A 547 22.09 -17.17 -33.10
C LEU A 547 22.13 -16.66 -31.66
N ILE A 548 23.03 -17.20 -30.84
CA ILE A 548 23.25 -16.75 -29.46
C ILE A 548 24.46 -15.82 -29.45
N VAL A 549 24.25 -14.55 -29.13
CA VAL A 549 25.31 -13.53 -29.10
C VAL A 549 25.71 -13.28 -27.64
N VAL A 550 26.91 -13.71 -27.28
CA VAL A 550 27.53 -13.44 -25.98
C VAL A 550 28.46 -12.25 -26.13
N GLY A 551 28.37 -11.28 -25.23
CA GLY A 551 29.34 -10.20 -25.19
C GLY A 551 29.12 -9.25 -24.03
N GLU A 552 30.21 -8.72 -23.48
CA GLU A 552 30.18 -7.83 -22.32
C GLU A 552 29.34 -6.57 -22.59
N THR A 553 28.78 -5.99 -21.53
CA THR A 553 28.04 -4.73 -21.64
C THR A 553 28.97 -3.61 -22.13
N GLY A 554 28.52 -2.80 -23.11
CA GLY A 554 29.35 -1.76 -23.73
C GLY A 554 30.17 -2.21 -24.95
N SER A 555 30.11 -3.49 -25.36
CA SER A 555 30.75 -3.96 -26.61
C SER A 555 30.05 -3.49 -27.90
N GLY A 556 28.86 -2.91 -27.79
CA GLY A 556 28.05 -2.40 -28.90
C GLY A 556 26.88 -3.30 -29.34
N LYS A 557 26.58 -4.40 -28.63
CA LYS A 557 25.51 -5.36 -29.01
C LYS A 557 24.19 -4.67 -29.41
N THR A 558 23.51 -4.04 -28.46
CA THR A 558 22.15 -3.52 -28.64
C THR A 558 22.09 -2.36 -29.65
N THR A 559 23.11 -1.51 -29.69
CA THR A 559 23.13 -0.34 -30.58
C THR A 559 23.53 -0.71 -32.01
N GLN A 560 24.51 -1.60 -32.22
CA GLN A 560 25.06 -1.86 -33.55
C GLN A 560 24.46 -3.06 -34.27
N ILE A 561 24.04 -4.13 -33.57
CA ILE A 561 23.53 -5.35 -34.24
C ILE A 561 22.30 -5.02 -35.08
N THR A 562 21.36 -4.26 -34.53
CA THR A 562 20.15 -3.79 -35.21
C THR A 562 20.47 -2.93 -36.43
N GLN A 563 21.42 -1.98 -36.31
CA GLN A 563 21.87 -1.12 -37.41
C GLN A 563 22.53 -1.95 -38.53
N TYR A 564 23.48 -2.84 -38.20
CA TYR A 564 24.16 -3.66 -39.21
C TYR A 564 23.22 -4.62 -39.96
N LEU A 565 22.15 -5.09 -39.31
CA LEU A 565 21.12 -5.92 -39.95
C LEU A 565 20.16 -5.12 -40.83
N ALA A 566 19.87 -3.87 -40.47
CA ALA A 566 19.14 -2.94 -41.35
C ALA A 566 19.98 -2.57 -42.58
N GLU A 567 21.26 -2.24 -42.38
CA GLU A 567 22.26 -1.98 -43.43
C GLU A 567 22.43 -3.17 -44.38
N SER A 568 22.35 -4.41 -43.89
CA SER A 568 22.42 -5.62 -44.71
C SER A 568 21.08 -6.01 -45.38
N GLY A 569 20.05 -5.16 -45.31
CA GLY A 569 18.82 -5.28 -46.11
C GLY A 569 17.70 -6.14 -45.53
N TYR A 570 17.81 -6.68 -44.30
CA TYR A 570 16.70 -7.44 -43.66
C TYR A 570 15.46 -6.58 -43.37
N SER A 571 15.64 -5.26 -43.38
CA SER A 571 14.62 -4.20 -43.36
C SER A 571 13.61 -4.27 -44.51
N THR A 572 14.00 -4.82 -45.68
CA THR A 572 13.20 -4.76 -46.91
C THR A 572 11.94 -5.64 -46.91
N ARG A 573 11.83 -6.60 -45.97
CA ARG A 573 10.71 -7.57 -45.90
C ARG A 573 9.81 -7.39 -44.67
N GLY A 574 10.23 -6.58 -43.70
CA GLY A 574 9.61 -6.52 -42.38
C GLY A 574 10.53 -5.83 -41.37
N LYS A 575 9.99 -5.53 -40.19
CA LYS A 575 10.68 -4.74 -39.16
C LYS A 575 11.72 -5.60 -38.42
N ILE A 576 12.72 -4.93 -37.83
CA ILE A 576 13.69 -5.52 -36.91
C ILE A 576 13.25 -5.14 -35.49
N GLY A 577 12.79 -6.13 -34.73
CA GLY A 577 12.37 -5.95 -33.34
C GLY A 577 13.53 -6.20 -32.38
N CYS A 578 13.80 -5.28 -31.45
CA CYS A 578 14.75 -5.49 -30.36
C CYS A 578 14.04 -5.32 -29.01
N THR A 579 14.03 -6.35 -28.16
CA THR A 579 13.48 -6.22 -26.82
C THR A 579 14.51 -5.71 -25.81
N GLN A 580 14.01 -5.06 -24.76
CA GLN A 580 14.74 -4.69 -23.56
C GLN A 580 13.91 -5.07 -22.32
N PRO A 581 14.52 -5.41 -21.19
CA PRO A 581 13.77 -5.67 -19.95
C PRO A 581 13.24 -4.38 -19.31
N ARG A 582 14.02 -3.29 -19.35
CA ARG A 582 13.65 -1.99 -18.72
C ARG A 582 13.15 -0.96 -19.74
N ARG A 583 12.07 -0.23 -19.39
CA ARG A 583 11.51 0.88 -20.19
C ARG A 583 12.56 1.93 -20.55
N VAL A 584 13.31 2.43 -19.56
CA VAL A 584 14.33 3.47 -19.74
C VAL A 584 15.45 3.02 -20.70
N ALA A 585 15.79 1.73 -20.71
CA ALA A 585 16.77 1.17 -21.64
C ALA A 585 16.24 1.14 -23.08
N ALA A 586 14.98 0.74 -23.29
CA ALA A 586 14.34 0.80 -24.61
C ALA A 586 14.34 2.23 -25.18
N MET A 587 13.94 3.21 -24.38
CA MET A 587 13.88 4.63 -24.78
C MET A 587 15.28 5.21 -25.09
N SER A 588 16.24 5.01 -24.19
CA SER A 588 17.59 5.58 -24.33
C SER A 588 18.38 4.95 -25.49
N VAL A 589 18.26 3.63 -25.69
CA VAL A 589 18.86 2.96 -26.86
C VAL A 589 18.18 3.39 -28.15
N ALA A 590 16.85 3.49 -28.20
CA ALA A 590 16.15 3.95 -29.40
C ALA A 590 16.55 5.39 -29.78
N LYS A 591 16.58 6.30 -28.80
CA LYS A 591 17.06 7.68 -29.00
C LYS A 591 18.50 7.69 -29.51
N ARG A 592 19.43 7.02 -28.82
CA ARG A 592 20.84 6.94 -29.23
C ARG A 592 21.02 6.33 -30.62
N VAL A 593 20.21 5.35 -31.00
CA VAL A 593 20.29 4.74 -32.34
C VAL A 593 19.64 5.63 -33.42
N SER A 594 18.60 6.42 -33.11
CA SER A 594 18.12 7.45 -34.02
C SER A 594 19.18 8.54 -34.27
N GLU A 595 19.90 8.96 -33.22
CA GLU A 595 21.05 9.87 -33.31
C GLU A 595 22.21 9.27 -34.11
N GLU A 596 22.52 7.97 -33.96
CA GLU A 596 23.58 7.27 -34.71
C GLU A 596 23.24 6.95 -36.17
N TYR A 597 21.95 6.78 -36.48
CA TYR A 597 21.44 6.50 -37.82
C TYR A 597 21.12 7.78 -38.61
N GLY A 598 20.89 8.91 -37.92
CA GLY A 598 20.65 10.22 -38.51
C GLY A 598 19.17 10.55 -38.79
N CYS A 599 18.23 9.80 -38.20
CA CYS A 599 16.79 9.99 -38.36
C CYS A 599 16.15 10.65 -37.13
N CYS A 600 14.94 11.21 -37.26
CA CYS A 600 14.16 11.59 -36.08
C CYS A 600 13.58 10.34 -35.38
N LEU A 601 13.54 10.37 -34.05
CA LEU A 601 12.93 9.31 -33.25
C LEU A 601 11.44 9.18 -33.56
N GLY A 602 10.99 7.99 -33.93
CA GLY A 602 9.64 7.70 -34.42
C GLY A 602 9.53 7.56 -35.95
N GLN A 603 10.54 7.97 -36.72
CA GLN A 603 10.67 7.63 -38.14
C GLN A 603 11.25 6.22 -38.28
N GLU A 604 12.37 6.05 -39.00
CA GLU A 604 13.03 4.76 -39.27
C GLU A 604 13.43 3.99 -38.00
N VAL A 605 13.80 4.71 -36.94
CA VAL A 605 14.06 4.16 -35.60
C VAL A 605 12.97 4.64 -34.64
N GLY A 606 12.28 3.71 -33.99
CA GLY A 606 11.19 4.00 -33.05
C GLY A 606 11.18 3.06 -31.85
N TYR A 607 10.28 3.32 -30.90
CA TYR A 607 10.14 2.46 -29.73
C TYR A 607 8.70 2.37 -29.20
N THR A 608 8.39 1.24 -28.54
CA THR A 608 7.06 0.96 -28.00
C THR A 608 7.17 0.37 -26.59
N ILE A 609 6.63 1.06 -25.59
CA ILE A 609 6.60 0.64 -24.20
C ILE A 609 5.18 0.79 -23.62
N ARG A 610 4.95 0.28 -22.40
CA ARG A 610 3.65 0.44 -21.75
C ARG A 610 3.35 1.94 -21.54
N PHE A 611 2.19 2.35 -22.05
CA PHE A 611 1.65 3.73 -22.08
C PHE A 611 2.32 4.73 -23.05
N GLU A 612 3.29 4.33 -23.87
CA GLU A 612 4.01 5.25 -24.77
C GLU A 612 4.52 4.52 -26.01
N ASP A 613 4.07 4.94 -27.19
CA ASP A 613 4.45 4.38 -28.49
C ASP A 613 4.91 5.51 -29.41
N CYS A 614 6.18 5.45 -29.79
CA CYS A 614 6.83 6.36 -30.72
C CYS A 614 7.32 5.55 -31.92
N THR A 615 6.36 5.04 -32.70
CA THR A 615 6.60 4.32 -33.95
C THR A 615 5.68 4.83 -35.06
N SER A 616 6.06 4.55 -36.30
CA SER A 616 5.32 4.92 -37.51
C SER A 616 5.29 3.74 -38.50
N PRO A 617 4.52 3.85 -39.60
CA PRO A 617 4.61 2.88 -40.69
C PRO A 617 6.05 2.74 -41.22
N GLU A 618 6.79 3.86 -41.28
CA GLU A 618 8.18 3.97 -41.75
C GLU A 618 9.22 3.34 -40.80
N THR A 619 8.87 3.04 -39.54
CA THR A 619 9.83 2.46 -38.58
C THR A 619 10.35 1.10 -39.02
N VAL A 620 11.65 1.02 -39.30
CA VAL A 620 12.40 -0.20 -39.66
C VAL A 620 12.91 -0.90 -38.40
N ILE A 621 13.52 -0.14 -37.47
CA ILE A 621 14.09 -0.67 -36.22
C ILE A 621 13.18 -0.25 -35.07
N LYS A 622 12.60 -1.24 -34.37
CA LYS A 622 11.64 -1.02 -33.29
C LYS A 622 12.17 -1.60 -31.97
N TYR A 623 12.49 -0.72 -31.03
CA TYR A 623 12.85 -1.12 -29.66
C TYR A 623 11.60 -1.26 -28.80
N MET A 624 11.49 -2.29 -27.96
CA MET A 624 10.30 -2.45 -27.12
C MET A 624 10.60 -3.17 -25.81
N THR A 625 9.70 -3.10 -24.83
CA THR A 625 9.79 -3.98 -23.67
C THR A 625 9.30 -5.40 -23.99
N HIS A 626 9.85 -6.41 -23.32
CA HIS A 626 9.45 -7.82 -23.51
C HIS A 626 7.93 -8.03 -23.38
N GLY A 627 7.28 -7.38 -22.40
CA GLY A 627 5.82 -7.42 -22.23
C GLY A 627 5.01 -6.69 -23.31
N MET A 628 5.62 -5.87 -24.18
CA MET A 628 4.96 -5.35 -25.39
C MET A 628 5.10 -6.34 -26.55
N LEU A 629 6.29 -6.95 -26.74
CA LEU A 629 6.44 -8.01 -27.75
C LEU A 629 5.49 -9.18 -27.47
N GLN A 630 5.33 -9.60 -26.21
CA GLN A 630 4.37 -10.63 -25.84
C GLN A 630 2.92 -10.23 -26.19
N ARG A 631 2.53 -8.95 -26.06
CA ARG A 631 1.22 -8.44 -26.50
C ARG A 631 1.05 -8.46 -28.01
N GLU A 632 2.12 -8.26 -28.76
CA GLU A 632 2.08 -8.41 -30.22
C GLU A 632 1.94 -9.89 -30.60
N CYS A 633 2.62 -10.82 -29.92
CA CYS A 633 2.37 -12.27 -30.04
C CYS A 633 0.94 -12.69 -29.62
N LEU A 634 0.25 -11.93 -28.76
CA LEU A 634 -1.16 -12.18 -28.41
C LEU A 634 -2.11 -11.84 -29.58
N ILE A 635 -1.68 -11.01 -30.54
CA ILE A 635 -2.46 -10.53 -31.69
C ILE A 635 -2.05 -11.25 -32.99
N ASP A 636 -0.75 -11.40 -33.22
CA ASP A 636 -0.12 -12.04 -34.38
C ASP A 636 0.83 -13.17 -33.90
N PRO A 637 0.33 -14.41 -33.72
CA PRO A 637 1.14 -15.52 -33.20
C PRO A 637 2.29 -15.97 -34.12
N ASP A 638 2.20 -15.66 -35.42
CA ASP A 638 3.20 -16.02 -36.43
C ASP A 638 4.17 -14.85 -36.75
N MET A 639 3.99 -13.71 -36.07
CA MET A 639 4.86 -12.53 -36.05
C MET A 639 5.21 -12.00 -37.45
N GLY A 640 4.22 -11.98 -38.35
CA GLY A 640 4.37 -11.63 -39.77
C GLY A 640 4.98 -10.24 -40.02
N GLN A 641 4.84 -9.31 -39.07
CA GLN A 641 5.41 -7.96 -39.17
C GLN A 641 6.94 -7.90 -39.07
N TYR A 642 7.59 -8.96 -38.57
CA TYR A 642 9.02 -8.98 -38.26
C TYR A 642 9.81 -9.96 -39.15
N THR A 643 11.01 -9.53 -39.56
CA THR A 643 12.01 -10.39 -40.23
C THR A 643 12.97 -11.00 -39.21
N ILE A 644 13.43 -10.18 -38.25
CA ILE A 644 14.37 -10.56 -37.21
C ILE A 644 13.86 -10.04 -35.86
N ILE A 645 13.93 -10.89 -34.83
CA ILE A 645 13.76 -10.48 -33.43
C ILE A 645 15.07 -10.70 -32.68
N MET A 646 15.52 -9.67 -31.99
CA MET A 646 16.62 -9.69 -31.03
C MET A 646 16.06 -9.65 -29.61
N LEU A 647 16.22 -10.74 -28.86
CA LEU A 647 15.96 -10.79 -27.43
C LEU A 647 17.25 -10.42 -26.68
N ASP A 648 17.32 -9.22 -26.12
CA ASP A 648 18.53 -8.69 -25.47
C ASP A 648 18.42 -8.62 -23.94
N GLU A 649 19.59 -8.64 -23.28
CA GLU A 649 19.75 -8.86 -21.83
C GLU A 649 19.00 -10.12 -21.34
N ALA A 650 18.97 -11.16 -22.17
CA ALA A 650 18.25 -12.44 -21.99
C ALA A 650 18.56 -13.21 -20.67
N HIS A 651 19.61 -12.79 -19.97
CA HIS A 651 20.06 -13.35 -18.69
C HIS A 651 19.32 -12.78 -17.47
N GLU A 652 18.47 -11.75 -17.64
CA GLU A 652 17.59 -11.26 -16.56
C GLU A 652 16.46 -12.23 -16.23
N ARG A 653 16.13 -13.17 -17.15
CA ARG A 653 15.18 -14.30 -16.95
C ARG A 653 13.84 -13.87 -16.34
N THR A 654 13.28 -12.78 -16.88
CA THR A 654 11.96 -12.27 -16.53
C THR A 654 10.86 -13.18 -17.06
N ILE A 655 9.67 -13.16 -16.45
CA ILE A 655 8.53 -14.03 -16.86
C ILE A 655 8.22 -13.85 -18.34
N HIS A 656 8.17 -12.59 -18.80
CA HIS A 656 7.93 -12.24 -20.20
C HIS A 656 9.01 -12.80 -21.14
N THR A 657 10.27 -12.81 -20.71
CA THR A 657 11.39 -13.35 -21.50
C THR A 657 11.28 -14.87 -21.66
N ASP A 658 11.00 -15.60 -20.57
CA ASP A 658 10.91 -17.07 -20.60
C ASP A 658 9.67 -17.56 -21.38
N VAL A 659 8.55 -16.82 -21.30
CA VAL A 659 7.39 -17.03 -22.17
C VAL A 659 7.73 -16.77 -23.63
N LEU A 660 8.41 -15.66 -23.94
CA LEU A 660 8.85 -15.36 -25.31
C LEU A 660 9.81 -16.41 -25.87
N PHE A 661 10.68 -17.03 -25.06
CA PHE A 661 11.51 -18.14 -25.51
C PHE A 661 10.69 -19.33 -25.99
N GLY A 662 9.68 -19.77 -25.23
CA GLY A 662 8.82 -20.91 -25.62
C GLY A 662 7.90 -20.61 -26.80
N LEU A 663 7.46 -19.35 -26.94
CA LEU A 663 6.67 -18.90 -28.08
C LEU A 663 7.52 -18.79 -29.35
N LEU A 664 8.62 -18.04 -29.32
CA LEU A 664 9.45 -17.83 -30.50
C LEU A 664 10.14 -19.13 -30.94
N LYS A 665 10.50 -20.06 -30.04
CA LYS A 665 10.96 -21.40 -30.41
C LYS A 665 9.93 -22.18 -31.24
N LYS A 666 8.63 -21.99 -30.97
CA LYS A 666 7.52 -22.56 -31.76
C LYS A 666 7.31 -21.78 -33.07
N THR A 667 7.36 -20.45 -33.08
CA THR A 667 7.19 -19.62 -34.29
C THR A 667 8.35 -19.80 -35.29
N VAL A 668 9.60 -19.83 -34.82
CA VAL A 668 10.80 -20.11 -35.64
C VAL A 668 10.72 -21.48 -36.32
N LYS A 669 10.13 -22.48 -35.67
CA LYS A 669 9.87 -23.81 -36.25
C LYS A 669 8.75 -23.81 -37.31
N LYS A 670 7.89 -22.79 -37.35
CA LYS A 670 6.87 -22.58 -38.41
C LYS A 670 7.39 -21.71 -39.56
N ARG A 671 8.05 -20.60 -39.25
CA ARG A 671 8.60 -19.60 -40.19
C ARG A 671 10.11 -19.80 -40.35
N PRO A 672 10.59 -20.60 -41.33
CA PRO A 672 12.03 -20.76 -41.61
C PRO A 672 12.69 -19.46 -42.12
N ASP A 673 11.90 -18.48 -42.55
CA ASP A 673 12.34 -17.16 -43.02
C ASP A 673 12.59 -16.16 -41.88
N MET A 674 12.02 -16.40 -40.70
CA MET A 674 12.20 -15.58 -39.50
C MET A 674 13.50 -15.98 -38.78
N LYS A 675 14.31 -14.99 -38.39
CA LYS A 675 15.55 -15.20 -37.62
C LYS A 675 15.42 -14.70 -36.18
N LEU A 676 16.06 -15.41 -35.25
CA LEU A 676 16.06 -15.11 -33.82
C LEU A 676 17.48 -14.89 -33.30
N ILE A 677 17.74 -13.76 -32.66
CA ILE A 677 19.02 -13.45 -32.02
C ILE A 677 18.79 -13.37 -30.51
N VAL A 678 19.51 -14.19 -29.73
CA VAL A 678 19.43 -14.18 -28.26
C VAL A 678 20.72 -13.60 -27.71
N SER A 679 20.66 -12.40 -27.14
CA SER A 679 21.80 -11.61 -26.73
C SER A 679 21.95 -11.59 -25.20
N SER A 680 23.16 -11.91 -24.72
CA SER A 680 23.47 -12.06 -23.29
C SER A 680 24.83 -11.46 -22.93
N ALA A 681 24.95 -11.00 -21.68
CA ALA A 681 26.20 -10.53 -21.08
C ALA A 681 26.80 -11.54 -20.08
N THR A 682 26.27 -12.77 -20.01
CA THR A 682 26.66 -13.79 -19.01
C THR A 682 27.16 -15.10 -19.65
N LEU A 683 27.87 -15.90 -18.85
CA LEU A 683 28.50 -17.17 -19.28
C LEU A 683 27.52 -18.34 -19.44
N ASP A 684 26.24 -18.19 -19.08
CA ASP A 684 25.24 -19.28 -19.09
C ASP A 684 24.75 -19.65 -20.52
N ALA A 685 25.45 -19.18 -21.54
CA ALA A 685 25.16 -19.34 -22.97
C ALA A 685 24.97 -20.80 -23.41
N VAL A 686 25.58 -21.75 -22.71
CA VAL A 686 25.43 -23.20 -22.96
C VAL A 686 23.97 -23.65 -22.75
N LYS A 687 23.28 -23.16 -21.71
CA LYS A 687 21.86 -23.47 -21.46
C LYS A 687 20.98 -22.93 -22.60
N PHE A 688 21.23 -21.69 -23.03
CA PHE A 688 20.53 -21.10 -24.16
C PHE A 688 20.75 -21.93 -25.44
N SER A 689 21.98 -22.40 -25.69
CA SER A 689 22.30 -23.22 -26.87
C SER A 689 21.56 -24.57 -26.85
N GLN A 690 21.65 -25.31 -25.74
CA GLN A 690 20.93 -26.58 -25.55
C GLN A 690 19.42 -26.41 -25.72
N TYR A 691 18.84 -25.36 -25.14
CA TYR A 691 17.41 -25.08 -25.26
C TYR A 691 16.99 -24.70 -26.70
N PHE A 692 17.82 -23.97 -27.45
CA PHE A 692 17.56 -23.55 -28.82
C PHE A 692 18.19 -24.50 -29.87
N PHE A 693 18.01 -25.82 -29.72
CA PHE A 693 18.43 -26.83 -30.70
C PHE A 693 19.94 -26.83 -31.02
N GLU A 694 20.78 -26.65 -30.00
CA GLU A 694 22.25 -26.53 -30.11
C GLU A 694 22.70 -25.31 -30.95
N ALA A 695 21.92 -24.22 -30.92
CA ALA A 695 22.21 -22.98 -31.65
C ALA A 695 23.64 -22.45 -31.36
N PRO A 696 24.36 -21.96 -32.40
CA PRO A 696 25.74 -21.53 -32.26
C PRO A 696 25.90 -20.28 -31.41
N ILE A 697 27.01 -20.25 -30.66
CA ILE A 697 27.37 -19.18 -29.71
C ILE A 697 28.43 -18.28 -30.33
N PHE A 698 28.04 -17.07 -30.73
CA PHE A 698 28.93 -16.02 -31.23
C PHE A 698 29.42 -15.14 -30.08
N THR A 699 30.71 -15.18 -29.77
CA THR A 699 31.29 -14.43 -28.64
C THR A 699 32.02 -13.18 -29.11
N ILE A 700 31.51 -12.02 -28.72
CA ILE A 700 32.14 -10.71 -28.94
C ILE A 700 33.08 -10.43 -27.76
N PRO A 701 34.42 -10.32 -27.99
CA PRO A 701 35.35 -9.94 -26.94
C PRO A 701 35.02 -8.52 -26.48
N GLY A 702 34.93 -8.34 -25.17
CA GLY A 702 34.56 -7.05 -24.61
C GLY A 702 35.73 -6.08 -24.47
N ARG A 703 35.51 -5.08 -23.64
CA ARG A 703 36.46 -3.97 -23.40
C ARG A 703 36.65 -3.68 -21.92
N THR A 704 36.24 -4.58 -21.02
CA THR A 704 36.43 -4.35 -19.60
C THR A 704 37.89 -4.32 -19.24
N PHE A 705 38.27 -3.30 -18.47
CA PHE A 705 39.52 -3.25 -17.74
C PHE A 705 39.45 -4.18 -16.53
N PRO A 706 40.59 -4.68 -16.02
CA PRO A 706 40.61 -5.50 -14.82
C PRO A 706 40.04 -4.76 -13.61
N VAL A 707 39.24 -5.47 -12.82
CA VAL A 707 38.68 -4.98 -11.54
C VAL A 707 39.28 -5.79 -10.42
N GLU A 708 39.93 -5.12 -9.47
CA GLU A 708 40.38 -5.73 -8.22
C GLU A 708 39.17 -6.01 -7.32
N VAL A 709 39.02 -7.24 -6.83
CA VAL A 709 37.88 -7.65 -5.99
C VAL A 709 38.37 -7.91 -4.57
N LEU A 710 37.88 -7.08 -3.64
CA LEU A 710 38.20 -7.12 -2.22
C LEU A 710 36.99 -7.67 -1.46
N TYR A 711 37.24 -8.52 -0.45
CA TYR A 711 36.21 -9.13 0.40
C TYR A 711 36.44 -8.75 1.87
N CYS A 712 35.37 -8.57 2.64
CA CYS A 712 35.48 -8.50 4.10
C CYS A 712 36.02 -9.82 4.68
N LYS A 713 36.79 -9.72 5.77
CA LYS A 713 37.36 -10.89 6.47
C LYS A 713 36.31 -11.64 7.29
N GLU A 714 35.39 -10.87 7.87
CA GLU A 714 34.30 -11.31 8.75
C GLU A 714 32.97 -10.78 8.16
N PRO A 715 31.82 -11.41 8.47
CA PRO A 715 30.52 -10.97 7.95
C PRO A 715 29.99 -9.76 8.74
N GLU A 716 29.73 -8.66 8.04
CA GLU A 716 29.17 -7.43 8.66
C GLU A 716 27.66 -7.58 8.92
N THR A 717 27.23 -7.30 10.16
CA THR A 717 25.80 -7.36 10.55
C THR A 717 25.02 -6.10 10.13
N ASP A 718 25.69 -4.94 10.03
CA ASP A 718 25.10 -3.74 9.44
C ASP A 718 25.75 -3.39 8.11
N TYR A 719 25.27 -4.05 7.05
CA TYR A 719 25.75 -3.78 5.69
C TYR A 719 25.49 -2.33 5.24
N LEU A 720 24.50 -1.62 5.82
CA LEU A 720 24.17 -0.26 5.44
C LEU A 720 25.26 0.70 5.96
N ASP A 721 25.59 0.62 7.25
CA ASP A 721 26.64 1.46 7.82
C ASP A 721 28.04 1.06 7.30
N ALA A 722 28.32 -0.24 7.17
CA ALA A 722 29.56 -0.71 6.55
C ALA A 722 29.73 -0.21 5.10
N SER A 723 28.63 -0.11 4.32
CA SER A 723 28.65 0.50 2.99
C SER A 723 29.03 1.98 3.05
N LEU A 724 28.41 2.74 3.97
CA LEU A 724 28.69 4.17 4.14
C LEU A 724 30.12 4.44 4.61
N ILE A 725 30.63 3.67 5.58
CA ILE A 725 32.02 3.75 6.06
C ILE A 725 32.98 3.45 4.91
N THR A 726 32.71 2.41 4.11
CA THR A 726 33.52 2.06 2.93
C THR A 726 33.54 3.18 1.88
N VAL A 727 32.39 3.80 1.59
CA VAL A 727 32.31 4.97 0.69
C VAL A 727 33.16 6.13 1.19
N MET A 728 33.10 6.45 2.50
CA MET A 728 33.88 7.53 3.09
C MET A 728 35.38 7.24 3.07
N GLN A 729 35.79 6.00 3.34
CA GLN A 729 37.18 5.58 3.21
C GLN A 729 37.68 5.70 1.77
N ILE A 730 36.90 5.24 0.78
CA ILE A 730 37.24 5.38 -0.65
C ILE A 730 37.35 6.87 -1.03
N HIS A 731 36.45 7.72 -0.55
CA HIS A 731 36.48 9.15 -0.87
C HIS A 731 37.75 9.84 -0.37
N LEU A 732 38.20 9.48 0.85
CA LEU A 732 39.36 10.09 1.52
C LEU A 732 40.73 9.48 1.13
N THR A 733 40.78 8.21 0.71
CA THR A 733 42.06 7.48 0.53
C THR A 733 42.36 6.99 -0.88
N GLU A 734 41.35 6.78 -1.73
CA GLU A 734 41.54 6.26 -3.09
C GLU A 734 41.54 7.39 -4.14
N PRO A 735 42.28 7.26 -5.27
CA PRO A 735 42.39 8.31 -6.28
C PRO A 735 41.05 8.67 -6.97
N PRO A 736 40.98 9.78 -7.74
CA PRO A 736 39.75 10.26 -8.34
C PRO A 736 39.03 9.22 -9.22
N GLY A 737 37.72 9.08 -9.00
CA GLY A 737 36.84 8.16 -9.71
C GLY A 737 35.52 8.01 -8.96
N ASP A 738 34.41 7.89 -9.69
CA ASP A 738 33.08 7.86 -9.10
C ASP A 738 32.77 6.51 -8.43
N VAL A 739 31.87 6.55 -7.44
CA VAL A 739 31.49 5.38 -6.62
C VAL A 739 30.06 4.98 -6.94
N LEU A 740 29.82 3.68 -7.14
CA LEU A 740 28.50 3.07 -7.21
C LEU A 740 28.28 2.16 -5.99
N VAL A 741 27.22 2.42 -5.24
CA VAL A 741 26.80 1.65 -4.06
C VAL A 741 25.51 0.92 -4.40
N PHE A 742 25.46 -0.39 -4.15
CA PHE A 742 24.23 -1.18 -4.31
C PHE A 742 23.48 -1.29 -2.98
N LEU A 743 22.25 -0.78 -2.88
CA LEU A 743 21.34 -0.96 -1.74
C LEU A 743 20.01 -1.57 -2.18
N THR A 744 19.20 -2.10 -1.25
CA THR A 744 18.10 -2.99 -1.63
C THR A 744 16.79 -2.27 -1.97
N GLY A 745 16.55 -1.06 -1.44
CA GLY A 745 15.30 -0.32 -1.69
C GLY A 745 15.35 1.16 -1.29
N GLN A 746 14.27 1.89 -1.60
CA GLN A 746 14.20 3.35 -1.45
C GLN A 746 14.47 3.85 -0.03
N GLU A 747 13.92 3.20 1.01
CA GLU A 747 14.10 3.66 2.40
C GLU A 747 15.57 3.60 2.85
N GLU A 748 16.28 2.52 2.50
CA GLU A 748 17.73 2.41 2.73
C GLU A 748 18.51 3.47 1.96
N ILE A 749 18.13 3.76 0.72
CA ILE A 749 18.80 4.77 -0.12
C ILE A 749 18.57 6.18 0.43
N ASP A 750 17.33 6.56 0.74
CA ASP A 750 17.01 7.88 1.31
C ASP A 750 17.72 8.08 2.67
N THR A 751 17.76 7.04 3.52
CA THR A 751 18.46 7.06 4.82
C THR A 751 19.98 7.11 4.64
N ALA A 752 20.54 6.36 3.67
CA ALA A 752 21.96 6.37 3.36
C ALA A 752 22.41 7.74 2.84
N CYS A 753 21.64 8.37 1.96
CA CYS A 753 21.91 9.73 1.49
C CYS A 753 21.88 10.77 2.62
N GLU A 754 20.93 10.64 3.55
CA GLU A 754 20.80 11.51 4.72
C GLU A 754 22.03 11.41 5.64
N ILE A 755 22.39 10.19 6.08
CA ILE A 755 23.55 9.92 6.94
C ILE A 755 24.86 10.31 6.24
N LEU A 756 25.01 10.05 4.94
CA LEU A 756 26.21 10.40 4.18
C LEU A 756 26.38 11.92 4.04
N TYR A 757 25.27 12.65 3.83
CA TYR A 757 25.27 14.11 3.77
C TYR A 757 25.65 14.73 5.14
N GLU A 758 25.09 14.21 6.24
CA GLU A 758 25.44 14.64 7.60
C GLU A 758 26.92 14.36 7.93
N ARG A 759 27.43 13.17 7.57
CA ARG A 759 28.85 12.82 7.74
C ARG A 759 29.76 13.75 6.96
N MET A 760 29.45 14.06 5.69
CA MET A 760 30.19 15.05 4.90
C MET A 760 30.12 16.46 5.53
N LYS A 761 28.95 16.89 6.00
CA LYS A 761 28.75 18.19 6.69
C LYS A 761 29.57 18.29 7.98
N SER A 762 29.84 17.16 8.66
CA SER A 762 30.66 17.08 9.87
C SER A 762 32.18 17.12 9.63
N LEU A 763 32.65 16.72 8.44
CA LEU A 763 34.09 16.65 8.10
C LEU A 763 34.68 18.02 7.69
N GLY A 764 33.84 19.00 7.36
CA GLY A 764 34.27 20.36 7.07
C GLY A 764 34.92 20.56 5.68
N PRO A 765 35.42 21.78 5.40
CA PRO A 765 35.79 22.21 4.05
C PRO A 765 37.17 21.75 3.56
N GLU A 766 37.92 20.95 4.34
CA GLU A 766 39.20 20.39 3.91
C GLU A 766 39.03 19.13 3.03
N VAL A 767 37.84 18.52 3.03
CA VAL A 767 37.51 17.35 2.22
C VAL A 767 36.90 17.77 0.87
N PRO A 768 37.28 17.15 -0.26
CA PRO A 768 36.65 17.39 -1.56
C PRO A 768 35.12 17.20 -1.55
N GLU A 769 34.40 17.88 -2.45
CA GLU A 769 32.94 17.79 -2.49
C GLU A 769 32.47 16.39 -2.94
N LEU A 770 31.45 15.87 -2.24
CA LEU A 770 30.82 14.58 -2.51
C LEU A 770 29.39 14.77 -3.02
N ILE A 771 29.17 14.52 -4.31
CA ILE A 771 27.86 14.68 -4.95
C ILE A 771 27.05 13.39 -4.80
N ILE A 772 26.07 13.40 -3.91
CA ILE A 772 25.24 12.23 -3.56
C ILE A 772 24.01 12.17 -4.48
N LEU A 773 23.84 11.05 -5.21
CA LEU A 773 22.74 10.84 -6.17
C LEU A 773 22.02 9.50 -5.92
N PRO A 774 20.73 9.50 -5.50
CA PRO A 774 19.94 8.27 -5.32
C PRO A 774 19.39 7.73 -6.65
N VAL A 775 19.24 6.40 -6.79
CA VAL A 775 18.65 5.76 -8.00
C VAL A 775 17.74 4.56 -7.64
N TYR A 776 16.43 4.75 -7.81
CA TYR A 776 15.39 3.73 -7.63
C TYR A 776 14.20 3.96 -8.57
N SER A 777 13.37 2.94 -8.80
CA SER A 777 12.41 2.89 -9.92
C SER A 777 11.32 3.97 -9.88
N ALA A 778 10.99 4.45 -8.69
CA ALA A 778 9.98 5.49 -8.46
C ALA A 778 10.53 6.94 -8.56
N LEU A 779 11.84 7.11 -8.82
CA LEU A 779 12.46 8.44 -8.95
C LEU A 779 12.08 9.08 -10.31
N PRO A 780 11.74 10.38 -10.38
CA PRO A 780 11.44 11.06 -11.64
C PRO A 780 12.56 10.97 -12.69
N SER A 781 12.18 10.88 -13.97
CA SER A 781 13.09 10.65 -15.10
C SER A 781 14.19 11.72 -15.25
N GLU A 782 13.88 12.98 -14.94
CA GLU A 782 14.85 14.09 -14.93
C GLU A 782 16.01 13.81 -13.95
N MET A 783 15.69 13.28 -12.77
CA MET A 783 16.69 12.95 -11.75
C MET A 783 17.41 11.63 -12.03
N GLN A 784 16.76 10.68 -12.72
CA GLN A 784 17.47 9.54 -13.31
C GLN A 784 18.44 9.97 -14.43
N THR A 785 18.24 11.14 -15.06
CA THR A 785 19.12 11.63 -16.14
C THR A 785 20.40 12.28 -15.59
N ARG A 786 20.32 12.99 -14.45
CA ARG A 786 21.48 13.67 -13.84
C ARG A 786 22.61 12.75 -13.35
N ILE A 787 22.41 11.43 -13.35
CA ILE A 787 23.48 10.45 -13.03
C ILE A 787 24.50 10.30 -14.17
N PHE A 788 24.13 10.70 -15.40
CA PHE A 788 24.99 10.66 -16.59
C PHE A 788 25.83 11.93 -16.76
N ASP A 789 25.53 13.00 -16.00
CA ASP A 789 26.35 14.20 -15.99
C ASP A 789 27.75 13.90 -15.37
N PRO A 790 28.83 14.51 -15.90
CA PRO A 790 30.16 14.38 -15.31
C PRO A 790 30.28 15.15 -13.99
N ALA A 791 31.00 14.59 -13.01
CA ALA A 791 31.35 15.33 -11.81
C ALA A 791 32.23 16.56 -12.16
N PRO A 792 31.98 17.74 -11.55
CA PRO A 792 32.87 18.89 -11.61
C PRO A 792 34.33 18.55 -11.25
N PRO A 793 35.33 19.22 -11.86
CA PRO A 793 36.73 18.92 -11.60
C PRO A 793 37.09 19.19 -10.13
N GLY A 794 37.55 18.15 -9.42
CA GLY A 794 37.88 18.21 -7.99
C GLY A 794 36.79 17.67 -7.06
N SER A 795 35.58 17.37 -7.54
CA SER A 795 34.55 16.64 -6.78
C SER A 795 34.48 15.16 -7.17
N ARG A 796 33.75 14.36 -6.39
CA ARG A 796 33.48 12.94 -6.66
C ARG A 796 31.97 12.70 -6.58
N LYS A 797 31.36 11.94 -7.50
CA LYS A 797 29.95 11.55 -7.36
C LYS A 797 29.81 10.16 -6.72
N VAL A 798 28.84 10.02 -5.83
CA VAL A 798 28.43 8.76 -5.20
C VAL A 798 27.00 8.48 -5.63
N ILE A 799 26.83 7.38 -6.35
CA ILE A 799 25.53 6.94 -6.85
C ILE A 799 25.07 5.78 -5.97
N ILE A 800 23.96 5.98 -5.26
CA ILE A 800 23.40 4.98 -4.35
C ILE A 800 22.16 4.39 -5.02
N ALA A 801 22.30 3.15 -5.52
CA ALA A 801 21.39 2.56 -6.50
C ALA A 801 20.83 1.20 -6.07
N THR A 802 19.65 0.89 -6.59
CA THR A 802 19.09 -0.47 -6.61
C THR A 802 19.65 -1.30 -7.78
N ASN A 803 19.15 -2.53 -7.96
CA ASN A 803 19.44 -3.43 -9.09
C ASN A 803 19.14 -2.85 -10.50
N ILE A 804 18.65 -1.62 -10.61
CA ILE A 804 18.54 -0.88 -11.88
C ILE A 804 19.93 -0.63 -12.50
N ALA A 805 20.94 -0.36 -11.66
CA ALA A 805 22.31 -0.14 -12.11
C ALA A 805 23.06 -1.45 -12.47
N GLU A 806 22.48 -2.62 -12.18
CA GLU A 806 23.15 -3.93 -12.22
C GLU A 806 23.41 -4.46 -13.64
N THR A 807 22.52 -4.17 -14.60
CA THR A 807 22.57 -4.68 -15.98
C THR A 807 22.44 -3.57 -17.02
N SER A 808 21.24 -3.04 -17.31
CA SER A 808 21.02 -2.17 -18.49
C SER A 808 21.66 -0.76 -18.45
N LEU A 809 21.90 -0.14 -17.30
CA LEU A 809 22.42 1.25 -17.28
C LEU A 809 23.94 1.34 -17.47
N THR A 810 24.39 2.20 -18.39
CA THR A 810 25.79 2.59 -18.59
C THR A 810 26.06 3.99 -18.04
N ILE A 811 26.64 4.05 -16.84
CA ILE A 811 27.04 5.29 -16.19
C ILE A 811 28.55 5.43 -16.32
N ASP A 812 29.01 6.51 -16.94
CA ASP A 812 30.44 6.78 -17.15
C ASP A 812 31.12 7.29 -15.88
N GLY A 813 32.40 6.94 -15.72
CA GLY A 813 33.27 7.47 -14.66
C GLY A 813 33.26 6.68 -13.35
N ILE A 814 32.51 5.57 -13.27
CA ILE A 814 32.58 4.66 -12.11
C ILE A 814 33.91 3.90 -12.14
N TYR A 815 34.69 4.04 -11.07
CA TYR A 815 35.91 3.26 -10.81
C TYR A 815 35.79 2.40 -9.55
N TYR A 816 34.86 2.73 -8.65
CA TYR A 816 34.66 2.06 -7.37
C TYR A 816 33.25 1.50 -7.26
N VAL A 817 33.12 0.23 -6.86
CA VAL A 817 31.84 -0.41 -6.56
C VAL A 817 31.84 -0.89 -5.12
N VAL A 818 30.80 -0.56 -4.36
CA VAL A 818 30.52 -1.12 -3.04
C VAL A 818 29.28 -2.01 -3.14
N ASP A 819 29.44 -3.29 -2.85
CA ASP A 819 28.40 -4.31 -2.99
C ASP A 819 28.20 -5.06 -1.66
N PRO A 820 27.11 -4.79 -0.92
CA PRO A 820 26.78 -5.53 0.31
C PRO A 820 26.26 -6.95 0.03
N GLY A 821 25.99 -7.33 -1.22
CA GLY A 821 25.58 -8.69 -1.57
C GLY A 821 24.09 -8.98 -1.45
N PHE A 822 23.23 -7.95 -1.32
CA PHE A 822 21.78 -8.11 -1.15
C PHE A 822 20.93 -7.52 -2.27
N VAL A 823 19.69 -7.99 -2.36
CA VAL A 823 18.64 -7.53 -3.29
C VAL A 823 17.25 -7.82 -2.72
N LYS A 824 16.28 -6.92 -2.94
CA LYS A 824 14.86 -7.18 -2.66
C LYS A 824 14.23 -7.90 -3.86
N GLN A 825 13.59 -9.03 -3.61
CA GLN A 825 12.97 -9.89 -4.62
C GLN A 825 11.52 -10.16 -4.22
N ASN A 826 10.60 -10.18 -5.20
CA ASN A 826 9.26 -10.65 -4.94
C ASN A 826 9.26 -12.19 -4.88
N VAL A 827 8.51 -12.73 -3.92
CA VAL A 827 8.41 -14.15 -3.61
C VAL A 827 6.95 -14.50 -3.37
N TYR A 828 6.35 -15.22 -4.32
CA TYR A 828 5.01 -15.78 -4.19
C TYR A 828 5.05 -17.08 -3.39
N ASN A 829 4.27 -17.14 -2.30
CA ASN A 829 4.05 -18.38 -1.55
C ASN A 829 2.68 -18.98 -1.91
N SER A 830 2.69 -19.99 -2.78
CA SER A 830 1.49 -20.65 -3.31
C SER A 830 0.55 -21.18 -2.21
N LYS A 831 1.07 -21.62 -1.05
CA LYS A 831 0.26 -22.13 0.07
C LYS A 831 -0.48 -21.05 0.87
N THR A 832 -0.07 -19.79 0.72
CA THR A 832 -0.75 -18.64 1.37
C THR A 832 -1.42 -17.70 0.36
N GLY A 833 -1.19 -17.89 -0.94
CA GLY A 833 -1.70 -17.01 -1.99
C GLY A 833 -1.07 -15.61 -2.04
N VAL A 834 -0.05 -15.32 -1.23
CA VAL A 834 0.52 -13.97 -1.03
C VAL A 834 1.88 -13.81 -1.72
N ASP A 835 2.04 -12.70 -2.44
CA ASP A 835 3.31 -12.15 -2.91
C ASP A 835 3.99 -11.35 -1.78
N GLN A 836 5.26 -11.68 -1.46
CA GLN A 836 6.05 -11.03 -0.42
C GLN A 836 7.38 -10.47 -0.96
N LEU A 837 7.69 -9.22 -0.66
CA LEU A 837 8.97 -8.60 -1.04
C LEU A 837 10.05 -8.87 0.02
N VAL A 838 10.90 -9.86 -0.22
CA VAL A 838 11.90 -10.36 0.74
C VAL A 838 13.31 -9.86 0.39
N VAL A 839 14.10 -9.50 1.40
CA VAL A 839 15.55 -9.24 1.25
C VAL A 839 16.28 -10.57 1.13
N THR A 840 17.02 -10.75 0.04
CA THR A 840 17.71 -12.01 -0.30
C THR A 840 19.17 -11.76 -0.67
N PRO A 841 20.08 -12.72 -0.40
CA PRO A 841 21.44 -12.68 -0.94
C PRO A 841 21.43 -12.77 -2.48
N ILE A 842 22.36 -12.08 -3.14
CA ILE A 842 22.51 -12.14 -4.60
C ILE A 842 23.16 -13.44 -5.08
N SER A 843 23.00 -13.75 -6.37
CA SER A 843 23.80 -14.81 -7.01
C SER A 843 25.22 -14.36 -7.37
N GLN A 844 26.12 -15.32 -7.54
CA GLN A 844 27.48 -15.10 -8.02
C GLN A 844 27.53 -14.40 -9.38
N ALA A 845 26.53 -14.65 -10.24
CA ALA A 845 26.36 -13.97 -11.52
C ALA A 845 26.07 -12.47 -11.33
N GLN A 846 25.13 -12.09 -10.45
CA GLN A 846 24.84 -10.69 -10.14
C GLN A 846 26.05 -9.99 -9.53
N ALA A 847 26.70 -10.61 -8.54
CA ALA A 847 27.91 -10.10 -7.92
C ALA A 847 29.04 -9.83 -8.95
N LYS A 848 29.12 -10.65 -10.01
CA LYS A 848 30.05 -10.43 -11.15
C LYS A 848 29.62 -9.23 -12.01
N GLN A 849 28.32 -9.06 -12.28
CA GLN A 849 27.78 -7.93 -13.04
C GLN A 849 27.89 -6.59 -12.29
N ARG A 850 27.72 -6.61 -10.97
CA ARG A 850 27.96 -5.48 -10.05
C ARG A 850 29.43 -5.09 -10.07
N SER A 851 30.37 -6.02 -9.84
CA SER A 851 31.81 -5.73 -9.97
C SER A 851 32.20 -5.24 -11.36
N GLY A 852 31.55 -5.77 -12.42
CA GLY A 852 31.77 -5.36 -13.80
C GLY A 852 31.39 -3.91 -14.13
N ARG A 853 30.72 -3.18 -13.23
CA ARG A 853 30.44 -1.74 -13.41
C ARG A 853 31.71 -0.90 -13.32
N ALA A 854 32.64 -1.25 -12.43
CA ALA A 854 33.89 -0.53 -12.24
C ALA A 854 34.84 -0.64 -13.44
N GLY A 855 34.86 -1.79 -14.13
CA GLY A 855 35.79 -2.06 -15.22
C GLY A 855 35.43 -1.43 -16.57
N ARG A 856 34.46 -0.51 -16.64
CA ARG A 856 33.92 0.01 -17.91
C ARG A 856 34.69 1.19 -18.49
N THR A 857 35.12 2.14 -17.65
CA THR A 857 35.83 3.35 -18.09
C THR A 857 37.35 3.21 -17.95
N GLY A 858 37.81 2.45 -16.94
CA GLY A 858 39.21 2.21 -16.64
C GLY A 858 39.37 1.07 -15.63
N PRO A 859 40.60 0.73 -15.20
CA PRO A 859 40.82 -0.26 -14.15
C PRO A 859 40.25 0.24 -12.82
N GLY A 860 39.51 -0.62 -12.10
CA GLY A 860 38.74 -0.22 -10.93
C GLY A 860 38.81 -1.21 -9.76
N LYS A 861 38.09 -0.89 -8.68
CA LYS A 861 38.01 -1.71 -7.46
C LYS A 861 36.56 -2.03 -7.09
N CYS A 862 36.30 -3.25 -6.64
CA CYS A 862 35.02 -3.70 -6.11
C CYS A 862 35.19 -4.22 -4.67
N TYR A 863 34.52 -3.55 -3.73
CA TYR A 863 34.50 -3.87 -2.31
C TYR A 863 33.22 -4.67 -2.01
N ARG A 864 33.39 -5.95 -1.67
CA ARG A 864 32.30 -6.86 -1.30
C ARG A 864 32.25 -6.98 0.21
N LEU A 865 31.13 -6.58 0.83
CA LEU A 865 30.99 -6.55 2.30
C LEU A 865 30.63 -7.92 2.90
N PHE A 866 31.03 -8.98 2.21
CA PHE A 866 30.79 -10.37 2.55
C PHE A 866 32.06 -11.19 2.32
N THR A 867 32.19 -12.29 3.06
CA THR A 867 33.42 -13.11 2.99
C THR A 867 33.52 -13.90 1.69
N GLU A 868 34.75 -14.24 1.27
CA GLU A 868 34.95 -15.09 0.09
C GLU A 868 34.33 -16.49 0.26
N ARG A 869 34.23 -17.00 1.50
CA ARG A 869 33.51 -18.24 1.81
C ARG A 869 32.02 -18.09 1.52
N ALA A 870 31.37 -17.04 2.03
CA ALA A 870 29.96 -16.79 1.75
C ALA A 870 29.69 -16.65 0.23
N TYR A 871 30.60 -16.00 -0.52
CA TYR A 871 30.52 -15.90 -1.98
C TYR A 871 30.50 -17.27 -2.69
N ARG A 872 31.33 -18.22 -2.25
CA ARG A 872 31.45 -19.56 -2.86
C ARG A 872 30.35 -20.52 -2.36
N ASP A 873 30.11 -20.51 -1.05
CA ASP A 873 29.41 -21.58 -0.34
C ASP A 873 27.96 -21.21 0.01
N GLU A 874 27.64 -19.95 0.31
CA GLU A 874 26.27 -19.51 0.64
C GLU A 874 25.50 -18.98 -0.59
N MET A 875 26.16 -18.27 -1.52
CA MET A 875 25.49 -17.73 -2.71
C MET A 875 25.16 -18.80 -3.76
N LEU A 876 24.08 -18.58 -4.51
CA LEU A 876 23.71 -19.34 -5.71
C LEU A 876 24.62 -18.97 -6.90
N THR A 877 24.83 -19.89 -7.84
CA THR A 877 25.70 -19.66 -9.01
C THR A 877 25.06 -18.72 -10.05
N SER A 878 23.82 -18.99 -10.43
CA SER A 878 22.97 -18.18 -11.31
C SER A 878 21.75 -17.64 -10.57
N ASN A 879 21.04 -16.67 -11.16
CA ASN A 879 19.72 -16.27 -10.67
C ASN A 879 18.72 -17.43 -10.82
N VAL A 880 17.84 -17.58 -9.84
CA VAL A 880 16.59 -18.31 -10.04
C VAL A 880 15.73 -17.50 -11.02
N PRO A 881 15.13 -18.09 -12.06
CA PRO A 881 14.22 -17.39 -12.97
C PRO A 881 13.06 -16.71 -12.23
N GLU A 882 12.47 -15.67 -12.83
CA GLU A 882 11.31 -14.98 -12.24
C GLU A 882 10.07 -15.88 -12.25
N ILE A 883 9.87 -16.66 -13.32
CA ILE A 883 8.75 -17.61 -13.51
C ILE A 883 8.64 -18.68 -12.40
N GLN A 884 9.72 -18.97 -11.68
CA GLN A 884 9.71 -19.92 -10.55
C GLN A 884 9.35 -19.29 -9.19
N ARG A 885 9.11 -17.98 -9.13
CA ARG A 885 9.05 -17.22 -7.86
C ARG A 885 7.88 -16.21 -7.77
N THR A 886 7.04 -16.09 -8.78
CA THR A 886 5.95 -15.11 -8.87
C THR A 886 4.60 -15.78 -9.14
N ASN A 887 3.49 -15.14 -8.79
CA ASN A 887 2.16 -15.60 -9.19
C ASN A 887 2.04 -15.73 -10.72
N LEU A 888 1.60 -16.90 -11.21
CA LEU A 888 1.56 -17.23 -12.63
C LEU A 888 0.21 -16.97 -13.31
N ALA A 889 -0.85 -16.62 -12.58
CA ALA A 889 -2.22 -16.55 -13.13
C ALA A 889 -2.35 -15.64 -14.36
N SER A 890 -1.72 -14.46 -14.35
CA SER A 890 -1.71 -13.54 -15.50
C SER A 890 -1.00 -14.11 -16.74
N THR A 891 0.03 -14.92 -16.51
CA THR A 891 0.80 -15.60 -17.56
C THR A 891 0.05 -16.81 -18.10
N MET A 892 -0.58 -17.61 -17.23
CA MET A 892 -1.36 -18.77 -17.64
C MET A 892 -2.62 -18.38 -18.41
N LEU A 893 -3.31 -17.30 -18.02
CA LEU A 893 -4.41 -16.76 -18.83
C LEU A 893 -3.90 -16.27 -20.19
N SER A 894 -2.75 -15.59 -20.22
CA SER A 894 -2.14 -15.12 -21.48
C SER A 894 -1.78 -16.27 -22.42
N LEU A 895 -1.24 -17.38 -21.90
CA LEU A 895 -0.92 -18.59 -22.66
C LEU A 895 -2.18 -19.31 -23.17
N LYS A 896 -3.17 -19.57 -22.29
CA LYS A 896 -4.48 -20.13 -22.70
C LYS A 896 -5.14 -19.26 -23.78
N ALA A 897 -5.02 -17.94 -23.69
CA ALA A 897 -5.55 -17.01 -24.68
C ALA A 897 -4.79 -16.95 -26.03
N MET A 898 -3.59 -17.52 -26.11
CA MET A 898 -2.90 -17.85 -27.37
C MET A 898 -3.36 -19.20 -27.96
N GLY A 899 -4.29 -19.91 -27.32
CA GLY A 899 -4.73 -21.26 -27.72
C GLY A 899 -3.82 -22.38 -27.20
N ILE A 900 -2.94 -22.08 -26.22
CA ILE A 900 -2.08 -23.09 -25.59
C ILE A 900 -2.87 -23.75 -24.48
N ASN A 901 -3.59 -24.83 -24.85
CA ASN A 901 -4.45 -25.55 -23.91
C ASN A 901 -3.66 -26.41 -22.92
N ASP A 902 -2.59 -27.07 -23.38
CA ASP A 902 -1.62 -27.77 -22.53
C ASP A 902 -0.52 -26.81 -22.08
N LEU A 903 -0.55 -26.48 -20.78
CA LEU A 903 0.43 -25.64 -20.10
C LEU A 903 1.54 -26.46 -19.44
N LEU A 904 1.31 -27.76 -19.20
CA LEU A 904 2.23 -28.65 -18.48
C LEU A 904 3.30 -29.21 -19.42
N SER A 905 2.94 -29.48 -20.68
CA SER A 905 3.89 -29.80 -21.75
C SER A 905 4.48 -28.55 -22.42
N PHE A 906 4.30 -27.35 -21.86
CA PHE A 906 4.88 -26.15 -22.45
C PHE A 906 6.40 -26.13 -22.26
N ASP A 907 7.10 -25.94 -23.39
CA ASP A 907 8.55 -25.89 -23.53
C ASP A 907 9.11 -24.61 -22.87
N PHE A 908 9.21 -24.62 -21.54
CA PHE A 908 9.93 -23.62 -20.73
C PHE A 908 11.41 -24.02 -20.61
N MET A 909 12.32 -23.04 -20.54
CA MET A 909 13.75 -23.28 -20.32
C MET A 909 14.03 -23.86 -18.92
N ASP A 910 13.42 -23.26 -17.90
CA ASP A 910 13.33 -23.80 -16.55
C ASP A 910 11.84 -23.76 -16.18
N ALA A 911 11.20 -24.92 -16.01
CA ALA A 911 9.77 -24.98 -15.75
C ALA A 911 9.41 -24.40 -14.36
N PRO A 912 8.25 -23.73 -14.22
CA PRO A 912 7.72 -23.37 -12.91
C PRO A 912 7.31 -24.61 -12.08
N PRO A 913 7.18 -24.49 -10.74
CA PRO A 913 6.63 -25.55 -9.91
C PRO A 913 5.20 -25.92 -10.32
N MET A 914 4.90 -27.22 -10.29
CA MET A 914 3.55 -27.75 -10.56
C MET A 914 2.51 -27.14 -9.61
N GLU A 915 2.84 -27.01 -8.33
CA GLU A 915 2.02 -26.34 -7.30
C GLU A 915 1.61 -24.93 -7.72
N THR A 916 2.57 -24.07 -8.09
CA THR A 916 2.30 -22.70 -8.51
C THR A 916 1.49 -22.62 -9.82
N MET A 917 1.60 -23.61 -10.71
CA MET A 917 0.74 -23.70 -11.90
C MET A 917 -0.69 -24.15 -11.56
N ILE A 918 -0.86 -25.11 -10.66
CA ILE A 918 -2.17 -25.63 -10.21
C ILE A 918 -2.93 -24.52 -9.49
N THR A 919 -2.34 -23.90 -8.46
CA THR A 919 -2.96 -22.77 -7.73
C THR A 919 -3.27 -21.59 -8.65
N ALA A 920 -2.45 -21.33 -9.67
CA ALA A 920 -2.76 -20.32 -10.69
C ALA A 920 -3.95 -20.71 -11.56
N MET A 921 -4.17 -21.99 -11.91
CA MET A 921 -5.36 -22.43 -12.64
C MET A 921 -6.62 -22.42 -11.77
N GLU A 922 -6.52 -22.82 -10.50
CA GLU A 922 -7.59 -22.76 -9.50
C GLU A 922 -8.09 -21.32 -9.33
N MET A 923 -7.16 -20.37 -9.14
CA MET A 923 -7.49 -18.94 -9.03
C MET A 923 -8.12 -18.36 -10.31
N LEU A 924 -7.81 -18.89 -11.50
CA LEU A 924 -8.46 -18.46 -12.75
C LEU A 924 -9.85 -19.10 -12.94
N TYR A 925 -10.09 -20.28 -12.38
CA TYR A 925 -11.40 -20.93 -12.37
C TYR A 925 -12.36 -20.25 -11.40
N THR A 926 -11.93 -19.96 -10.15
CA THR A 926 -12.77 -19.23 -9.18
C THR A 926 -13.08 -17.80 -9.63
N LEU A 927 -12.21 -17.16 -10.41
CA LEU A 927 -12.48 -15.88 -11.10
C LEU A 927 -13.36 -16.00 -12.36
N GLY A 928 -13.91 -17.18 -12.67
CA GLY A 928 -14.75 -17.43 -13.85
C GLY A 928 -14.05 -17.23 -15.21
N ALA A 929 -12.71 -17.15 -15.20
CA ALA A 929 -11.91 -16.93 -16.41
C ALA A 929 -11.64 -18.24 -17.17
N LEU A 930 -11.63 -19.38 -16.45
CA LEU A 930 -11.65 -20.73 -17.00
C LEU A 930 -13.02 -21.40 -16.76
N ASP A 931 -13.35 -22.38 -17.60
CA ASP A 931 -14.51 -23.28 -17.44
C ASP A 931 -14.10 -24.66 -16.87
N ASP A 932 -15.06 -25.55 -16.69
CA ASP A 932 -14.88 -26.90 -16.13
C ASP A 932 -13.96 -27.81 -16.97
N GLU A 933 -13.74 -27.49 -18.25
CA GLU A 933 -12.80 -28.16 -19.14
C GLU A 933 -11.39 -27.52 -19.11
N GLY A 934 -11.20 -26.46 -18.32
CA GLY A 934 -9.98 -25.67 -18.27
C GLY A 934 -9.74 -24.85 -19.55
N LEU A 935 -10.78 -24.57 -20.33
CA LEU A 935 -10.74 -23.69 -21.51
C LEU A 935 -11.12 -22.25 -21.12
N LEU A 936 -10.94 -21.32 -22.06
CA LEU A 936 -11.01 -19.88 -21.78
C LEU A 936 -12.42 -19.32 -22.02
N THR A 937 -13.10 -18.90 -20.95
CA THR A 937 -14.48 -18.39 -21.01
C THR A 937 -14.59 -17.07 -21.78
N ARG A 938 -15.83 -16.62 -22.05
CA ARG A 938 -16.09 -15.28 -22.62
C ARG A 938 -15.60 -14.16 -21.69
N LEU A 939 -15.60 -14.39 -20.37
CA LEU A 939 -15.03 -13.49 -19.38
C LEU A 939 -13.50 -13.51 -19.45
N GLY A 940 -12.86 -14.68 -19.42
CA GLY A 940 -11.41 -14.82 -19.53
C GLY A 940 -10.82 -14.15 -20.78
N ARG A 941 -11.50 -14.27 -21.94
CA ARG A 941 -11.13 -13.57 -23.19
C ARG A 941 -11.18 -12.04 -23.09
N ARG A 942 -12.01 -11.49 -22.21
CA ARG A 942 -12.08 -10.05 -21.91
C ARG A 942 -11.01 -9.67 -20.88
N VAL A 943 -10.91 -10.40 -19.77
CA VAL A 943 -9.96 -10.18 -18.66
C VAL A 943 -8.51 -10.18 -19.14
N ARG A 944 -8.17 -11.00 -20.16
CA ARG A 944 -6.89 -10.99 -20.91
C ARG A 944 -6.34 -9.58 -21.19
N TRP A 945 -7.20 -8.61 -21.52
CA TRP A 945 -6.79 -7.27 -21.92
C TRP A 945 -6.64 -6.29 -20.74
N SER A 946 -7.28 -6.58 -19.61
CA SER A 946 -7.29 -5.72 -18.40
C SER A 946 -6.31 -6.18 -17.31
N MET A 947 -5.69 -7.35 -17.48
CA MET A 947 -5.06 -8.12 -16.40
C MET A 947 -3.80 -7.50 -15.74
N GLU A 948 -3.28 -6.38 -16.26
CA GLU A 948 -2.21 -5.61 -15.60
C GLU A 948 -2.71 -4.57 -14.59
N GLN A 949 -3.96 -4.67 -14.15
CA GLN A 949 -4.54 -3.92 -13.03
C GLN A 949 -5.26 -4.88 -12.07
N GLN A 950 -5.16 -4.61 -10.77
CA GLN A 950 -5.93 -5.32 -9.72
C GLN A 950 -7.45 -5.10 -9.84
N ALA A 951 -7.88 -4.20 -10.73
CA ALA A 951 -9.26 -3.85 -11.04
C ALA A 951 -10.15 -5.01 -11.58
N ILE A 952 -9.66 -6.24 -11.67
CA ILE A 952 -10.53 -7.43 -11.87
C ILE A 952 -11.57 -7.50 -10.74
N TYR A 953 -11.14 -7.25 -9.50
CA TYR A 953 -12.02 -7.12 -8.32
C TYR A 953 -12.88 -5.85 -8.29
N SER A 954 -12.77 -4.97 -9.29
CA SER A 954 -13.55 -3.72 -9.40
C SER A 954 -14.36 -3.64 -10.69
N ILE A 955 -14.46 -4.76 -11.41
CA ILE A 955 -15.31 -4.97 -12.60
C ILE A 955 -16.49 -5.90 -12.27
N TYR A 956 -16.47 -6.50 -11.07
CA TYR A 956 -17.59 -7.14 -10.39
C TYR A 956 -18.25 -6.16 -9.41
#